data_AF-A0A3D5NAW4-F1
#
_entry.id   AF-A0A3D5NAW4-F1
#
_cell.length_a   1.000
_cell.length_b   1.000
_cell.length_c   1.000
_cell.angle_alpha   90.00
_cell.angle_beta   90.00
_cell.angle_gamma   90.00
#
_symmetry.space_group_name_H-M   'P 1'
#
loop_
_entity.id
_entity.type
_entity.pdbx_description
1 polymer ?
#
loop_
_entity_poly.entity_id
_entity_poly.type
_entity_poly.pdbx_seq_one_letter_code
_entity_poly.pdbx_strand_id
1 'polypeptide(L)'
;MKRKWFALLLLSSCLALPATAQVAQEIDSISSQSQAPTAGMDGLVEKVNIITRTKTPTELPENDPVALDLGFVDIPGVSKTLTEGVTAKAYARYVSVDDMKIGQLVLSSVGKGNRTEPLNSDNFVAQFNLDQTALDPSSPITIEGDQPELVAALERLAAAEDISEDEKSEEEVADSGVGASEGKVGSNASSNPDASGYSTPDGLDVKKTPVISSNITTNGCEIRVDLDQLQAIQQTRVETVTDGTPEYSECADGSERFKISPSYAVCTYDENVETMKATAQFMHYYTDGSGNRQEIGDCQPDTEKVYDIVEDRNACSVYLDYINLKAVPQGKLVYTNHNGKEIPVSSCAASIEIEPVPMERTTEGCDIRDDFLAGKSFGRSKYIYTLEGQDWDTSCQDNDEEYDHSTIYKTANGDQVCEPIINRESGKVTLQSRVMINVHGFEIYRTPCTPDPLAKDIQSTTSGCQDPGKWSHNISAGQSIGSERFYYLLDGKQEPVTECQDNGVVYTHQQELTGWQRHDDKLFAYRLVTVYIEGVETLSGRYNVLTSQVLPGDPQVPYLYTGVGPATNGETYYEGCTRFDERDEVERYKRPDETTHKVIVGEATPLDLGNKCNVDVQWTAYVNTRFNVGSFNPYYGTAYNGSTRTYGPSPQCGMAAVSWAFNEARHQSGDPNGFSSSHGTTRAPYHCATSSTTATKTLTREDGEVIGDPLERTCTRTAQASSVGLGSDPDEMYQHDTYGTYPVYSSGKPGFPNMNVAKPECMSNWGWY
;
A
#
# COMPACT_ATOMS: atom_id res chain seq x y z
N MET A 1 -68.26 5.41 2.26
CA MET A 1 -69.39 5.32 1.31
C MET A 1 -68.88 4.68 0.02
N LYS A 2 -69.69 3.79 -0.56
CA LYS A 2 -69.42 2.94 -1.73
C LYS A 2 -69.45 3.71 -3.05
N ARG A 3 -68.67 3.27 -4.05
CA ARG A 3 -68.99 3.04 -5.50
C ARG A 3 -67.68 3.02 -6.29
N LYS A 4 -67.17 1.89 -6.79
CA LYS A 4 -67.57 1.00 -7.90
C LYS A 4 -67.64 1.66 -9.30
N TRP A 5 -66.70 1.21 -10.14
CA TRP A 5 -66.82 0.76 -11.55
C TRP A 5 -66.93 1.81 -12.67
N PHE A 6 -65.96 1.76 -13.59
CA PHE A 6 -66.24 1.78 -15.03
C PHE A 6 -65.19 0.96 -15.79
N ALA A 7 -65.69 0.06 -16.62
CA ALA A 7 -64.95 -0.70 -17.63
C ALA A 7 -65.28 -0.11 -19.01
N LEU A 8 -64.33 -0.15 -19.95
CA LEU A 8 -64.62 -0.09 -21.38
C LEU A 8 -63.61 -0.98 -22.13
N LEU A 9 -64.13 -1.70 -23.13
CA LEU A 9 -63.59 -2.87 -23.83
C LEU A 9 -63.79 -2.64 -25.35
N LEU A 10 -63.01 -3.37 -26.16
CA LEU A 10 -63.19 -3.74 -27.61
C LEU A 10 -62.55 -2.80 -28.65
N LEU A 11 -61.90 -3.24 -29.75
CA LEU A 11 -61.84 -4.48 -30.56
C LEU A 11 -60.40 -4.65 -31.14
N SER A 12 -59.78 -5.83 -31.23
CA SER A 12 -60.01 -7.02 -32.10
C SER A 12 -59.50 -6.89 -33.56
N SER A 13 -58.52 -7.74 -33.93
CA SER A 13 -58.39 -8.34 -35.27
C SER A 13 -57.58 -9.64 -35.20
N CYS A 14 -58.24 -10.73 -35.57
CA CYS A 14 -57.76 -12.11 -35.65
C CYS A 14 -57.01 -12.38 -36.95
N LEU A 15 -56.12 -13.38 -36.98
CA LEU A 15 -55.94 -14.27 -38.13
C LEU A 15 -55.41 -15.67 -37.71
N ALA A 16 -56.33 -16.62 -37.89
CA ALA A 16 -56.32 -18.09 -38.04
C ALA A 16 -55.06 -18.97 -37.83
N LEU A 17 -55.30 -20.06 -37.09
CA LEU A 17 -54.64 -21.38 -37.11
C LEU A 17 -54.98 -22.19 -38.38
N PRO A 18 -54.28 -23.33 -38.64
CA PRO A 18 -54.91 -24.60 -38.27
C PRO A 18 -53.97 -25.57 -37.52
N ALA A 19 -54.60 -26.43 -36.72
CA ALA A 19 -54.00 -27.50 -35.96
C ALA A 19 -54.10 -28.84 -36.69
N THR A 20 -53.09 -29.71 -36.51
CA THR A 20 -53.26 -31.17 -36.37
C THR A 20 -52.22 -31.69 -35.37
N ALA A 21 -52.69 -32.52 -34.44
CA ALA A 21 -51.99 -33.09 -33.30
C ALA A 21 -51.25 -34.40 -33.64
N GLN A 22 -50.19 -34.75 -32.92
CA GLN A 22 -50.18 -35.86 -31.94
C GLN A 22 -48.79 -36.15 -31.30
N VAL A 23 -48.84 -36.31 -29.95
CA VAL A 23 -48.08 -37.22 -29.06
C VAL A 23 -46.64 -36.86 -28.62
N ALA A 24 -46.50 -36.55 -27.32
CA ALA A 24 -45.64 -37.20 -26.30
C ALA A 24 -45.57 -36.28 -25.06
N GLN A 25 -46.53 -36.35 -24.14
CA GLN A 25 -46.49 -37.02 -22.81
C GLN A 25 -45.50 -36.42 -21.80
N GLU A 26 -46.07 -35.99 -20.68
CA GLU A 26 -45.46 -35.40 -19.49
C GLU A 26 -45.68 -36.36 -18.30
N ILE A 27 -44.71 -36.37 -17.38
CA ILE A 27 -44.74 -36.80 -15.95
C ILE A 27 -44.90 -38.30 -15.64
N ASP A 28 -43.86 -38.93 -15.04
CA ASP A 28 -43.88 -39.25 -13.60
C ASP A 28 -42.53 -39.72 -13.02
N SER A 29 -42.55 -39.80 -11.69
CA SER A 29 -41.48 -39.66 -10.71
C SER A 29 -41.06 -40.99 -10.06
N ILE A 30 -39.89 -40.97 -9.39
CA ILE A 30 -39.43 -41.82 -8.26
C ILE A 30 -38.66 -43.12 -8.56
N SER A 31 -37.45 -43.19 -7.96
CA SER A 31 -36.75 -44.33 -7.36
C SER A 31 -35.38 -44.62 -7.98
N SER A 32 -34.31 -44.40 -7.19
CA SER A 32 -33.01 -45.03 -7.44
C SER A 32 -32.45 -45.56 -6.12
N GLN A 33 -32.92 -46.75 -5.74
CA GLN A 33 -32.23 -47.64 -4.82
C GLN A 33 -31.06 -48.32 -5.54
N SER A 34 -29.87 -48.22 -4.94
CA SER A 34 -28.88 -49.29 -4.73
C SER A 34 -28.95 -50.49 -5.69
N GLN A 35 -28.12 -50.47 -6.73
CA GLN A 35 -27.53 -51.67 -7.34
C GLN A 35 -26.04 -51.43 -7.58
N ALA A 36 -25.22 -52.33 -7.03
CA ALA A 36 -23.77 -52.31 -7.11
C ALA A 36 -23.29 -52.45 -8.57
N PRO A 37 -22.28 -51.68 -9.00
CA PRO A 37 -21.49 -52.06 -10.15
C PRO A 37 -20.50 -53.15 -9.72
N THR A 38 -20.66 -54.31 -10.33
CA THR A 38 -19.63 -55.34 -10.41
C THR A 38 -18.44 -54.83 -11.23
N ALA A 39 -17.27 -55.37 -10.91
CA ALA A 39 -15.93 -54.98 -11.35
C ALA A 39 -15.82 -54.58 -12.84
N GLY A 40 -15.25 -53.39 -13.05
CA GLY A 40 -14.37 -53.07 -14.17
C GLY A 40 -13.06 -52.56 -13.58
N MET A 41 -12.11 -53.47 -13.34
CA MET A 41 -10.72 -53.11 -13.05
C MET A 41 -10.06 -52.80 -14.40
N ASP A 42 -9.93 -51.51 -14.71
CA ASP A 42 -8.89 -51.02 -15.61
C ASP A 42 -8.26 -49.78 -14.96
N GLY A 43 -7.04 -49.97 -14.47
CA GLY A 43 -6.01 -48.95 -14.19
C GLY A 43 -6.36 -47.76 -13.29
N LEU A 44 -6.35 -47.93 -11.96
CA LEU A 44 -5.91 -46.82 -11.10
C LEU A 44 -4.40 -46.73 -11.24
N VAL A 45 -3.92 -45.81 -12.08
CA VAL A 45 -2.49 -45.55 -12.21
C VAL A 45 -2.10 -44.42 -11.26
N GLU A 46 -1.00 -44.61 -10.54
CA GLU A 46 -0.42 -43.61 -9.63
C GLU A 46 0.08 -42.40 -10.45
N LYS A 47 -0.67 -41.29 -10.38
CA LYS A 47 -0.29 -40.02 -11.00
C LYS A 47 0.56 -39.21 -10.02
N VAL A 48 1.71 -38.74 -10.48
CA VAL A 48 2.64 -37.92 -9.69
C VAL A 48 2.87 -36.55 -10.32
N ASN A 49 3.30 -35.61 -9.48
CA ASN A 49 3.67 -34.26 -9.88
C ASN A 49 5.13 -34.25 -10.37
N ILE A 50 5.32 -34.17 -11.68
CA ILE A 50 6.61 -34.11 -12.38
C ILE A 50 6.99 -32.63 -12.54
N ILE A 51 8.09 -32.20 -11.92
CA ILE A 51 8.54 -30.80 -11.98
C ILE A 51 9.52 -30.64 -13.15
N THR A 52 9.18 -29.74 -14.07
CA THR A 52 9.96 -29.46 -15.28
C THR A 52 10.26 -27.96 -15.44
N ARG A 53 11.16 -27.59 -16.36
CA ARG A 53 11.41 -26.21 -16.78
C ARG A 53 11.64 -26.15 -18.28
N THR A 54 11.28 -25.05 -18.91
CA THR A 54 11.61 -24.81 -20.32
C THR A 54 13.12 -24.64 -20.50
N LYS A 55 13.71 -25.20 -21.55
CA LYS A 55 15.15 -25.05 -21.81
C LYS A 55 15.50 -23.68 -22.41
N THR A 56 14.55 -23.07 -23.10
CA THR A 56 14.68 -21.76 -23.73
C THR A 56 13.38 -20.97 -23.59
N PRO A 57 13.44 -19.62 -23.54
CA PRO A 57 12.23 -18.81 -23.55
C PRO A 57 11.38 -19.13 -24.78
N THR A 58 10.11 -19.49 -24.57
CA THR A 58 9.22 -19.96 -25.64
C THR A 58 7.91 -19.20 -25.59
N GLU A 59 7.54 -18.54 -26.68
CA GLU A 59 6.27 -17.83 -26.81
C GLU A 59 5.14 -18.82 -27.13
N LEU A 60 4.06 -18.78 -26.35
CA LEU A 60 2.89 -19.64 -26.52
C LEU A 60 1.83 -18.90 -27.35
N PRO A 61 1.33 -19.48 -28.46
CA PRO A 61 0.21 -18.93 -29.18
C PRO A 61 -1.13 -19.27 -28.51
N GLU A 62 -2.14 -18.47 -28.82
CA GLU A 62 -3.52 -18.73 -28.39
C GLU A 62 -4.12 -19.86 -29.23
N ASN A 63 -4.69 -20.86 -28.56
CA ASN A 63 -5.37 -22.03 -29.15
C ASN A 63 -4.51 -22.99 -29.99
N ASP A 64 -3.42 -22.53 -30.59
CA ASP A 64 -2.53 -23.32 -31.44
C ASP A 64 -1.31 -23.86 -30.67
N PRO A 65 -1.14 -25.19 -30.52
CA PRO A 65 -0.03 -25.77 -29.77
C PRO A 65 1.31 -25.67 -30.51
N VAL A 66 2.36 -25.28 -29.79
CA VAL A 66 3.75 -25.26 -30.25
C VAL A 66 4.59 -26.31 -29.52
N ALA A 67 5.55 -26.89 -30.21
CA ALA A 67 6.50 -27.83 -29.61
C ALA A 67 7.54 -27.09 -28.75
N LEU A 68 7.87 -27.66 -27.60
CA LEU A 68 8.94 -27.18 -26.73
C LEU A 68 9.68 -28.33 -26.05
N ASP A 69 10.94 -28.05 -25.71
CA ASP A 69 11.81 -28.97 -24.98
C ASP A 69 11.91 -28.53 -23.51
N LEU A 70 11.65 -29.48 -22.61
CA LEU A 70 11.67 -29.33 -21.16
C LEU A 70 12.86 -30.10 -20.55
N GLY A 71 13.43 -29.54 -19.48
CA GLY A 71 14.34 -30.25 -18.59
C GLY A 71 13.59 -30.73 -17.34
N PHE A 72 13.92 -31.92 -16.86
CA PHE A 72 13.45 -32.42 -15.57
C PHE A 72 14.17 -31.70 -14.43
N VAL A 73 13.40 -31.22 -13.45
CA VAL A 73 13.92 -30.62 -12.20
C VAL A 73 13.82 -31.64 -11.08
N ASP A 74 12.65 -32.26 -10.94
CA ASP A 74 12.38 -33.29 -9.95
C ASP A 74 11.28 -34.23 -10.43
N ILE A 75 11.46 -35.52 -10.18
CA ILE A 75 10.48 -36.56 -10.45
C ILE A 75 10.41 -37.42 -9.19
N PRO A 76 9.31 -37.37 -8.42
CA PRO A 76 9.17 -38.19 -7.21
C PRO A 76 9.45 -39.65 -7.52
N GLY A 77 10.22 -40.33 -6.66
CA GLY A 77 10.53 -41.76 -6.78
C GLY A 77 11.49 -42.17 -7.91
N VAL A 78 12.07 -41.24 -8.68
CA VAL A 78 12.98 -41.56 -9.79
C VAL A 78 14.40 -41.06 -9.49
N SER A 79 15.40 -41.92 -9.66
CA SER A 79 16.81 -41.55 -9.45
C SER A 79 17.27 -40.49 -10.47
N LYS A 80 18.05 -39.51 -10.01
CA LYS A 80 18.63 -38.46 -10.87
C LYS A 80 19.48 -39.03 -12.02
N THR A 81 20.08 -40.19 -11.84
CA THR A 81 20.86 -40.90 -12.87
C THR A 81 20.05 -41.28 -14.11
N LEU A 82 18.74 -41.54 -13.96
CA LEU A 82 17.84 -41.85 -15.09
C LEU A 82 17.37 -40.58 -15.82
N THR A 83 17.44 -39.43 -15.17
CA THR A 83 16.98 -38.13 -15.72
C THR A 83 18.09 -37.26 -16.28
N GLU A 84 19.36 -37.62 -16.02
CA GLU A 84 20.52 -36.85 -16.45
C GLU A 84 20.68 -36.86 -17.98
N GLY A 85 20.74 -35.67 -18.59
CA GLY A 85 20.84 -35.52 -20.05
C GLY A 85 19.54 -35.79 -20.81
N VAL A 86 18.43 -36.10 -20.13
CA VAL A 86 17.14 -36.35 -20.76
C VAL A 86 16.37 -35.04 -21.01
N THR A 87 15.65 -35.00 -22.11
CA THR A 87 14.79 -33.90 -22.54
C THR A 87 13.36 -34.40 -22.68
N ALA A 88 12.42 -33.74 -22.03
CA ALA A 88 10.99 -33.99 -22.20
C ALA A 88 10.46 -33.15 -23.37
N LYS A 89 9.76 -33.79 -24.32
CA LYS A 89 9.21 -33.12 -25.51
C LYS A 89 7.71 -32.92 -25.34
N ALA A 90 7.30 -31.66 -25.29
CA ALA A 90 5.92 -31.28 -25.00
C ALA A 90 5.34 -30.39 -26.10
N TYR A 91 4.01 -30.28 -26.10
CA TYR A 91 3.27 -29.29 -26.84
C TYR A 91 2.54 -28.38 -25.85
N ALA A 92 2.62 -27.06 -26.05
CA ALA A 92 1.91 -26.11 -25.20
C ALA A 92 1.24 -25.01 -26.02
N ARG A 93 0.14 -24.49 -25.46
CA ARG A 93 -0.62 -23.34 -25.95
C ARG A 93 -1.17 -22.57 -24.75
N TYR A 94 -1.77 -21.42 -24.98
CA TYR A 94 -2.67 -20.83 -23.99
C TYR A 94 -4.09 -20.70 -24.52
N VAL A 95 -5.05 -20.65 -23.59
CA VAL A 95 -6.45 -20.31 -23.84
C VAL A 95 -6.86 -19.17 -22.91
N SER A 96 -7.76 -18.31 -23.37
CA SER A 96 -8.29 -17.19 -22.58
C SER A 96 -9.67 -17.56 -22.03
N VAL A 97 -9.83 -17.58 -20.70
CA VAL A 97 -11.11 -17.83 -20.02
C VAL A 97 -11.28 -16.77 -18.94
N ASP A 98 -12.38 -16.00 -18.97
CA ASP A 98 -12.68 -14.93 -18.00
C ASP A 98 -11.51 -13.95 -17.78
N ASP A 99 -10.91 -13.46 -18.87
CA ASP A 99 -9.72 -12.58 -18.89
C ASP A 99 -8.44 -13.15 -18.25
N MET A 100 -8.44 -14.43 -17.86
CA MET A 100 -7.24 -15.16 -17.41
C MET A 100 -6.63 -15.98 -18.56
N LYS A 101 -5.31 -15.91 -18.70
CA LYS A 101 -4.54 -16.73 -19.65
C LYS A 101 -4.12 -18.02 -18.97
N ILE A 102 -4.64 -19.14 -19.44
CA ILE A 102 -4.35 -20.48 -18.92
C ILE A 102 -3.46 -21.20 -19.93
N GLY A 103 -2.21 -21.47 -19.54
CA GLY A 103 -1.31 -22.34 -20.27
C GLY A 103 -1.77 -23.80 -20.15
N GLN A 104 -1.88 -24.48 -21.28
CA GLN A 104 -2.14 -25.91 -21.38
C GLN A 104 -0.91 -26.58 -21.98
N LEU A 105 -0.40 -27.61 -21.33
CA LEU A 105 0.77 -28.35 -21.77
C LEU A 105 0.49 -29.85 -21.74
N VAL A 106 1.01 -30.55 -22.75
CA VAL A 106 0.92 -32.01 -22.87
C VAL A 106 2.29 -32.56 -23.19
N LEU A 107 2.76 -33.53 -22.39
CA LEU A 107 4.03 -34.21 -22.62
C LEU A 107 3.82 -35.42 -23.53
N SER A 108 4.65 -35.56 -24.56
CA SER A 108 4.45 -36.58 -25.62
C SER A 108 5.57 -37.61 -25.73
N SER A 109 6.78 -37.26 -25.30
CA SER A 109 7.93 -38.18 -25.35
C SER A 109 9.09 -37.67 -24.48
N VAL A 110 10.06 -38.55 -24.22
CA VAL A 110 11.34 -38.22 -23.58
C VAL A 110 12.49 -38.64 -24.49
N GLY A 111 13.59 -37.90 -24.50
CA GLY A 111 14.75 -38.21 -25.34
C GLY A 111 16.10 -37.86 -24.75
N LYS A 112 17.12 -38.64 -25.09
CA LYS A 112 18.53 -38.46 -24.68
C LYS A 112 19.39 -38.66 -25.94
N GLY A 113 20.16 -37.64 -26.32
CA GLY A 113 20.88 -37.64 -27.61
C GLY A 113 19.94 -37.75 -28.82
N ASN A 114 20.16 -38.76 -29.68
CA ASN A 114 19.34 -39.02 -30.89
C ASN A 114 18.17 -39.98 -30.66
N ARG A 115 17.94 -40.44 -29.42
CA ARG A 115 16.88 -41.41 -29.09
C ARG A 115 15.68 -40.72 -28.47
N THR A 116 14.49 -41.23 -28.76
CA THR A 116 13.22 -40.71 -28.24
C THR A 116 12.29 -41.88 -27.94
N GLU A 117 11.75 -41.89 -26.73
CA GLU A 117 10.75 -42.85 -26.27
C GLU A 117 9.39 -42.15 -26.16
N PRO A 118 8.34 -42.68 -26.81
CA PRO A 118 7.01 -42.07 -26.77
C PRO A 118 6.37 -42.27 -25.39
N LEU A 119 5.51 -41.31 -25.02
CA LEU A 119 4.61 -41.36 -23.87
C LEU A 119 3.17 -41.19 -24.36
N ASN A 120 2.23 -41.77 -23.65
CA ASN A 120 0.81 -41.52 -23.84
C ASN A 120 0.46 -40.11 -23.37
N SER A 121 0.25 -39.21 -24.32
CA SER A 121 -0.02 -37.79 -24.04
C SER A 121 -1.24 -37.54 -23.14
N ASP A 122 -2.22 -38.45 -23.13
CA ASP A 122 -3.41 -38.32 -22.28
C ASP A 122 -3.08 -38.50 -20.78
N ASN A 123 -1.95 -39.15 -20.49
CA ASN A 123 -1.50 -39.43 -19.14
C ASN A 123 -0.59 -38.34 -18.58
N PHE A 124 -0.16 -37.35 -19.37
CA PHE A 124 0.80 -36.32 -18.92
C PHE A 124 0.36 -34.92 -19.35
N VAL A 125 -0.37 -34.25 -18.47
CA VAL A 125 -0.98 -32.94 -18.76
C VAL A 125 -0.69 -31.93 -17.65
N ALA A 126 -0.66 -30.65 -18.02
CA ALA A 126 -0.54 -29.55 -17.07
C ALA A 126 -1.44 -28.39 -17.49
N GLN A 127 -2.03 -27.72 -16.49
CA GLN A 127 -2.69 -26.42 -16.64
C GLN A 127 -2.14 -25.45 -15.60
N PHE A 128 -1.78 -24.25 -16.02
CA PHE A 128 -1.19 -23.24 -15.15
C PHE A 128 -1.51 -21.83 -15.63
N ASN A 129 -1.55 -20.87 -14.71
CA ASN A 129 -1.80 -19.47 -15.03
C ASN A 129 -0.57 -18.82 -15.67
N LEU A 130 -0.78 -17.95 -16.66
CA LEU A 130 0.26 -17.22 -17.37
C LEU A 130 0.17 -15.72 -17.07
N ASP A 131 1.19 -15.17 -16.43
CA ASP A 131 1.34 -13.71 -16.25
C ASP A 131 1.76 -13.02 -17.57
N GLN A 132 2.44 -13.77 -18.45
CA GLN A 132 2.87 -13.34 -19.78
C GLN A 132 2.79 -14.51 -20.77
N THR A 133 2.68 -14.23 -22.06
CA THR A 133 2.52 -15.26 -23.11
C THR A 133 3.80 -16.04 -23.42
N ALA A 134 4.91 -15.75 -22.75
CA ALA A 134 6.17 -16.47 -22.90
C ALA A 134 6.51 -17.27 -21.65
N LEU A 135 6.90 -18.53 -21.83
CA LEU A 135 7.40 -19.38 -20.76
C LEU A 135 8.83 -19.01 -20.40
N ASP A 136 9.07 -18.78 -19.11
CA ASP A 136 10.39 -18.45 -18.56
C ASP A 136 11.14 -19.73 -18.15
N PRO A 137 12.38 -19.96 -18.62
CA PRO A 137 13.24 -21.07 -18.21
C PRO A 137 13.52 -21.15 -16.70
N SER A 138 13.40 -20.04 -15.97
CA SER A 138 13.59 -19.99 -14.53
C SER A 138 12.37 -20.45 -13.72
N SER A 139 11.18 -20.45 -14.33
CA SER A 139 9.92 -20.81 -13.70
C SER A 139 9.61 -22.31 -13.89
N PRO A 140 9.39 -23.08 -12.81
CA PRO A 140 9.01 -24.49 -12.91
C PRO A 140 7.56 -24.66 -13.42
N ILE A 141 7.35 -25.74 -14.16
CA ILE A 141 6.05 -26.21 -14.64
C ILE A 141 5.82 -27.61 -14.04
N THR A 142 4.74 -27.78 -13.30
CA THR A 142 4.34 -29.06 -12.73
C THR A 142 3.41 -29.78 -13.69
N ILE A 143 3.77 -30.99 -14.09
CA ILE A 143 2.99 -31.87 -14.97
C ILE A 143 2.47 -33.02 -14.13
N GLU A 144 1.16 -33.25 -14.16
CA GLU A 144 0.58 -34.44 -13.54
C GLU A 144 0.72 -35.59 -14.54
N GLY A 145 1.32 -36.71 -14.13
CA GLY A 145 1.26 -37.89 -14.97
C GLY A 145 1.71 -39.21 -14.39
N ASP A 146 1.55 -40.25 -15.21
CA ASP A 146 1.74 -41.66 -14.88
C ASP A 146 3.21 -41.97 -14.56
N GLN A 147 3.50 -42.19 -13.28
CA GLN A 147 4.87 -42.44 -12.83
C GLN A 147 5.43 -43.77 -13.36
N PRO A 148 4.72 -44.92 -13.29
CA PRO A 148 5.16 -46.17 -13.91
C PRO A 148 5.51 -46.04 -15.40
N GLU A 149 4.68 -45.35 -16.18
CA GLU A 149 4.91 -45.17 -17.62
C GLU A 149 6.18 -44.35 -17.89
N LEU A 150 6.37 -43.25 -17.15
CA LEU A 150 7.56 -42.40 -17.29
C LEU A 150 8.84 -43.13 -16.85
N VAL A 151 8.78 -43.87 -15.74
CA VAL A 151 9.93 -44.68 -15.26
C VAL A 151 10.29 -45.73 -16.30
N ALA A 152 9.32 -46.48 -16.82
CA ALA A 152 9.57 -47.48 -17.84
C ALA A 152 10.18 -46.87 -19.12
N ALA A 153 9.76 -45.66 -19.53
CA ALA A 153 10.34 -44.95 -20.66
C ALA A 153 11.79 -44.50 -20.37
N LEU A 154 12.08 -43.99 -19.17
CA LEU A 154 13.43 -43.58 -18.77
C LEU A 154 14.37 -44.78 -18.62
N GLU A 155 13.89 -45.90 -18.11
CA GLU A 155 14.64 -47.16 -18.02
C GLU A 155 14.95 -47.74 -19.40
N ARG A 156 14.01 -47.73 -20.36
CA ARG A 156 14.30 -48.12 -21.76
C ARG A 156 15.32 -47.19 -22.43
N LEU A 157 15.29 -45.91 -22.06
CA LEU A 157 16.26 -44.93 -22.55
C LEU A 157 17.66 -45.18 -21.97
N ALA A 158 17.74 -45.55 -20.69
CA ALA A 158 18.98 -45.81 -19.94
C ALA A 158 19.59 -47.21 -20.16
N ALA A 159 18.77 -48.27 -20.25
CA ALA A 159 19.22 -49.67 -20.38
C ALA A 159 20.01 -49.96 -21.65
N ALA A 160 19.96 -49.07 -22.63
CA ALA A 160 20.72 -49.18 -23.88
C ALA A 160 22.00 -48.33 -23.90
N GLU A 161 22.43 -47.75 -22.76
CA GLU A 161 23.80 -47.22 -22.60
C GLU A 161 24.85 -48.32 -22.35
N ASP A 162 24.45 -49.57 -22.09
CA ASP A 162 25.34 -50.72 -21.86
C ASP A 162 25.46 -51.69 -23.06
N ILE A 163 25.04 -51.28 -24.27
CA ILE A 163 25.23 -52.10 -25.48
C ILE A 163 26.04 -51.31 -26.50
N SER A 164 27.36 -51.36 -26.34
CA SER A 164 28.26 -51.20 -27.47
C SER A 164 28.20 -52.46 -28.33
N GLU A 165 27.83 -52.27 -29.59
CA GLU A 165 28.14 -53.09 -30.78
C GLU A 165 28.47 -54.58 -30.52
N ASP A 166 27.51 -55.47 -30.79
CA ASP A 166 27.72 -56.54 -31.76
C ASP A 166 26.43 -57.34 -32.05
N GLU A 167 26.34 -57.73 -33.33
CA GLU A 167 25.50 -58.78 -33.94
C GLU A 167 24.02 -58.50 -34.33
N LYS A 168 23.88 -58.30 -35.64
CA LYS A 168 22.72 -58.59 -36.49
C LYS A 168 22.33 -60.07 -36.47
N SER A 169 21.02 -60.34 -36.41
CA SER A 169 20.22 -61.12 -37.39
C SER A 169 18.80 -61.29 -36.85
N GLU A 170 17.79 -60.61 -37.43
CA GLU A 170 16.79 -61.21 -38.35
C GLU A 170 16.05 -62.42 -37.72
N GLU A 171 14.80 -62.28 -37.25
CA GLU A 171 13.56 -62.56 -38.03
C GLU A 171 13.60 -63.95 -38.71
N GLU A 172 12.64 -64.88 -38.60
CA GLU A 172 11.22 -64.77 -38.36
C GLU A 172 10.57 -66.19 -38.23
N VAL A 173 9.32 -66.20 -37.72
CA VAL A 173 8.18 -67.15 -37.87
C VAL A 173 8.16 -68.56 -37.26
N ALA A 174 7.08 -68.76 -36.51
CA ALA A 174 6.39 -70.00 -36.18
C ALA A 174 5.81 -70.74 -37.40
N ASP A 175 5.55 -72.04 -37.28
CA ASP A 175 4.19 -72.61 -37.22
C ASP A 175 4.18 -74.15 -37.35
N SER A 176 3.32 -74.76 -36.54
CA SER A 176 2.58 -76.02 -36.71
C SER A 176 3.19 -77.22 -37.44
N GLY A 177 3.29 -78.32 -36.69
CA GLY A 177 2.32 -79.41 -36.90
C GLY A 177 2.81 -80.73 -37.50
N VAL A 178 2.48 -81.78 -36.75
CA VAL A 178 2.05 -83.12 -37.20
C VAL A 178 3.14 -84.17 -37.50
N GLY A 179 3.11 -85.24 -36.70
CA GLY A 179 2.87 -86.57 -37.25
C GLY A 179 4.07 -87.51 -37.42
N ALA A 180 4.15 -88.47 -36.50
CA ALA A 180 4.42 -89.89 -36.72
C ALA A 180 5.47 -90.29 -37.78
N SER A 181 6.62 -90.79 -37.32
CA SER A 181 7.25 -91.98 -37.93
C SER A 181 8.25 -92.62 -36.96
N GLU A 182 7.85 -93.70 -36.30
CA GLU A 182 8.77 -94.76 -35.90
C GLU A 182 8.76 -95.81 -37.00
N GLY A 183 9.92 -96.09 -37.59
CA GLY A 183 9.98 -97.10 -38.64
C GLY A 183 11.28 -97.19 -39.40
N LYS A 184 12.28 -97.75 -38.74
CA LYS A 184 13.19 -98.78 -39.29
C LYS A 184 14.59 -98.33 -39.77
N VAL A 185 15.54 -98.95 -39.08
CA VAL A 185 16.98 -98.99 -39.30
C VAL A 185 17.31 -99.86 -40.52
N GLY A 186 18.29 -99.40 -41.31
CA GLY A 186 19.32 -100.25 -41.89
C GLY A 186 19.04 -100.89 -43.26
N SER A 187 19.30 -100.14 -44.33
CA SER A 187 19.67 -100.69 -45.63
C SER A 187 21.18 -100.96 -45.67
N ASN A 188 21.57 -102.22 -45.88
CA ASN A 188 22.87 -102.57 -46.45
C ASN A 188 22.65 -102.92 -47.93
N ALA A 189 23.56 -102.39 -48.74
CA ALA A 189 23.47 -102.31 -50.19
C ALA A 189 23.85 -103.61 -50.93
N SER A 190 23.51 -103.57 -52.22
CA SER A 190 23.94 -104.41 -53.36
C SER A 190 23.18 -105.73 -53.54
N SER A 191 22.20 -105.84 -54.45
CA SER A 191 22.20 -105.79 -55.93
C SER A 191 22.78 -107.03 -56.61
N ASN A 192 21.92 -107.93 -57.10
CA ASN A 192 21.89 -108.35 -58.51
C ASN A 192 20.56 -109.09 -58.84
N PRO A 193 19.86 -108.78 -59.95
CA PRO A 193 18.59 -109.41 -60.32
C PRO A 193 18.77 -110.60 -61.30
N ASP A 194 17.66 -111.32 -61.50
CA ASP A 194 17.38 -112.39 -62.49
C ASP A 194 17.70 -113.85 -62.11
N ALA A 195 16.65 -114.56 -61.67
CA ALA A 195 16.25 -115.84 -62.26
C ALA A 195 14.82 -116.23 -61.85
N SER A 196 14.02 -116.55 -62.87
CA SER A 196 12.58 -116.76 -62.84
C SER A 196 12.12 -118.08 -62.18
N GLY A 197 10.83 -118.10 -61.84
CA GLY A 197 10.18 -119.14 -61.05
C GLY A 197 10.02 -120.51 -61.69
N TYR A 198 9.72 -121.47 -60.82
CA TYR A 198 9.24 -122.81 -61.14
C TYR A 198 8.43 -123.35 -59.95
N SER A 199 7.31 -124.05 -60.20
CA SER A 199 6.41 -124.60 -59.17
C SER A 199 6.34 -126.14 -59.24
N THR A 200 6.16 -126.74 -58.04
CA THR A 200 5.52 -128.03 -57.67
C THR A 200 6.25 -129.35 -58.05
N PRO A 201 6.11 -130.47 -57.29
CA PRO A 201 4.84 -131.01 -56.73
C PRO A 201 4.86 -131.73 -55.35
N ASP A 202 3.66 -132.19 -54.96
CA ASP A 202 3.24 -132.89 -53.72
C ASP A 202 3.99 -134.18 -53.34
N GLY A 203 3.91 -134.53 -52.03
CA GLY A 203 3.81 -135.93 -51.60
C GLY A 203 4.17 -136.27 -50.14
N LEU A 204 3.13 -136.74 -49.41
CA LEU A 204 3.10 -137.86 -48.43
C LEU A 204 3.09 -137.61 -46.91
N ASP A 205 2.19 -138.40 -46.30
CA ASP A 205 1.57 -138.34 -44.98
C ASP A 205 2.21 -139.39 -44.03
N VAL A 206 2.58 -139.03 -42.79
CA VAL A 206 2.97 -139.99 -41.73
C VAL A 206 2.58 -139.50 -40.32
N LYS A 207 2.00 -140.44 -39.57
CA LYS A 207 1.40 -140.42 -38.21
C LYS A 207 2.15 -139.68 -37.08
N LYS A 208 1.33 -139.17 -36.15
CA LYS A 208 1.57 -138.41 -34.89
C LYS A 208 2.33 -139.21 -33.78
N THR A 209 3.23 -138.53 -33.06
CA THR A 209 3.76 -138.87 -31.72
C THR A 209 3.81 -137.60 -30.85
N PRO A 210 3.58 -137.68 -29.51
CA PRO A 210 3.51 -136.49 -28.64
C PRO A 210 4.87 -135.81 -28.46
N VAL A 211 4.88 -134.46 -28.39
CA VAL A 211 6.05 -133.61 -28.18
C VAL A 211 5.96 -133.01 -26.77
N ILE A 212 6.99 -133.23 -25.95
CA ILE A 212 7.18 -132.56 -24.65
C ILE A 212 8.07 -131.33 -24.91
N SER A 213 7.67 -130.15 -24.43
CA SER A 213 8.50 -128.94 -24.49
C SER A 213 8.65 -128.31 -23.10
N SER A 214 9.89 -128.03 -22.69
CA SER A 214 10.20 -127.23 -21.50
C SER A 214 10.67 -125.83 -21.90
N ASN A 215 10.16 -124.81 -21.23
CA ASN A 215 10.54 -123.41 -21.45
C ASN A 215 10.81 -122.72 -20.11
N ILE A 216 11.74 -121.76 -20.08
CA ILE A 216 11.98 -120.92 -18.91
C ILE A 216 11.06 -119.71 -19.02
N THR A 217 10.27 -119.45 -17.99
CA THR A 217 9.31 -118.34 -17.97
C THR A 217 9.42 -117.54 -16.68
N THR A 218 9.14 -116.24 -16.78
CA THR A 218 9.01 -115.31 -15.65
C THR A 218 7.55 -115.24 -15.15
N ASN A 219 6.60 -115.78 -15.93
CA ASN A 219 5.18 -115.71 -15.62
C ASN A 219 4.88 -116.41 -14.29
N GLY A 220 4.37 -115.67 -13.30
CA GLY A 220 4.01 -116.17 -11.97
C GLY A 220 5.16 -116.21 -10.96
N CYS A 221 6.33 -115.64 -11.30
CA CYS A 221 7.43 -115.42 -10.36
C CYS A 221 7.59 -113.94 -10.02
N GLU A 222 7.52 -113.61 -8.73
CA GLU A 222 7.72 -112.25 -8.24
C GLU A 222 9.21 -111.85 -8.32
N ILE A 223 9.47 -110.55 -8.46
CA ILE A 223 10.83 -110.03 -8.40
C ILE A 223 11.27 -110.01 -6.95
N ARG A 224 12.41 -110.64 -6.65
CA ARG A 224 12.99 -110.63 -5.30
C ARG A 224 13.83 -109.37 -5.11
N VAL A 225 13.49 -108.56 -4.11
CA VAL A 225 14.24 -107.34 -3.78
C VAL A 225 15.37 -107.66 -2.80
N ASP A 226 16.59 -107.28 -3.15
CA ASP A 226 17.79 -107.41 -2.31
C ASP A 226 18.37 -106.02 -2.02
N LEU A 227 17.98 -105.45 -0.88
CA LEU A 227 18.39 -104.08 -0.49
C LEU A 227 19.86 -104.02 -0.02
N ASP A 228 20.42 -105.12 0.49
CA ASP A 228 21.82 -105.17 0.91
C ASP A 228 22.77 -105.10 -0.30
N GLN A 229 22.37 -105.73 -1.42
CA GLN A 229 23.12 -105.69 -2.67
C GLN A 229 22.66 -104.58 -3.63
N LEU A 230 21.60 -103.84 -3.29
CA LEU A 230 20.93 -102.84 -4.13
C LEU A 230 20.53 -103.40 -5.51
N GLN A 231 19.98 -104.62 -5.54
CA GLN A 231 19.54 -105.30 -6.75
C GLN A 231 18.16 -105.92 -6.57
N ALA A 232 17.30 -105.75 -7.58
CA ALA A 232 16.07 -106.52 -7.70
C ALA A 232 16.29 -107.64 -8.73
N ILE A 233 15.90 -108.86 -8.40
CA ILE A 233 16.25 -110.07 -9.15
C ILE A 233 15.00 -110.66 -9.78
N GLN A 234 14.95 -110.71 -11.11
CA GLN A 234 13.87 -111.41 -11.80
C GLN A 234 14.00 -112.91 -11.53
N GLN A 235 13.00 -113.48 -10.87
CA GLN A 235 12.93 -114.91 -10.68
C GLN A 235 12.32 -115.58 -11.92
N THR A 236 12.76 -116.80 -12.19
CA THR A 236 12.31 -117.63 -13.32
C THR A 236 11.90 -119.00 -12.82
N ARG A 237 10.97 -119.64 -13.53
CA ARG A 237 10.58 -121.04 -13.31
C ARG A 237 10.53 -121.77 -14.63
N VAL A 238 10.64 -123.10 -14.58
CA VAL A 238 10.52 -123.94 -15.77
C VAL A 238 9.06 -124.34 -15.93
N GLU A 239 8.47 -124.01 -17.08
CA GLU A 239 7.18 -124.50 -17.55
C GLU A 239 7.40 -125.73 -18.42
N THR A 240 6.77 -126.85 -18.08
CA THR A 240 6.79 -128.08 -18.87
C THR A 240 5.39 -128.36 -19.38
N VAL A 241 5.21 -128.40 -20.71
CA VAL A 241 3.91 -128.67 -21.34
C VAL A 241 3.90 -130.10 -21.86
N THR A 242 3.01 -130.93 -21.31
CA THR A 242 2.74 -132.30 -21.78
C THR A 242 1.27 -132.39 -22.18
N ASP A 243 1.00 -132.79 -23.43
CA ASP A 243 -0.36 -132.95 -23.97
C ASP A 243 -1.31 -131.76 -23.73
N GLY A 244 -0.77 -130.54 -23.76
CA GLY A 244 -1.52 -129.28 -23.63
C GLY A 244 -1.79 -128.80 -22.19
N THR A 245 -1.27 -129.50 -21.17
CA THR A 245 -1.40 -129.08 -19.76
C THR A 245 -0.05 -128.57 -19.23
N PRO A 246 0.04 -127.31 -18.75
CA PRO A 246 1.30 -126.76 -18.22
C PRO A 246 1.51 -127.13 -16.75
N GLU A 247 2.69 -127.67 -16.43
CA GLU A 247 3.21 -127.82 -15.06
C GLU A 247 4.38 -126.85 -14.81
N TYR A 248 4.43 -126.24 -13.62
CA TYR A 248 5.40 -125.20 -13.27
C TYR A 248 6.29 -125.62 -12.10
N SER A 249 7.60 -125.35 -12.18
CA SER A 249 8.51 -125.46 -11.03
C SER A 249 8.35 -124.32 -10.03
N GLU A 250 9.02 -124.43 -8.87
CA GLU A 250 9.23 -123.28 -7.98
C GLU A 250 10.09 -122.21 -8.67
N CYS A 251 9.91 -120.97 -8.24
CA CYS A 251 10.66 -119.82 -8.73
C CYS A 251 12.07 -119.81 -8.12
N ALA A 252 13.08 -119.61 -8.97
CA ALA A 252 14.47 -119.43 -8.57
C ALA A 252 15.05 -118.16 -9.18
N ASP A 253 16.08 -117.60 -8.56
CA ASP A 253 16.75 -116.39 -9.04
C ASP A 253 17.28 -116.60 -10.47
N GLY A 254 16.80 -115.78 -11.41
CA GLY A 254 17.29 -115.76 -12.79
C GLY A 254 18.64 -115.08 -12.91
N SER A 255 19.07 -114.76 -14.13
CA SER A 255 20.29 -113.98 -14.41
C SER A 255 20.04 -112.47 -14.53
N GLU A 256 18.80 -112.05 -14.74
CA GLU A 256 18.45 -110.64 -14.89
C GLU A 256 18.44 -109.92 -13.53
N ARG A 257 19.04 -108.73 -13.51
CA ARG A 257 19.21 -107.89 -12.31
C ARG A 257 18.83 -106.45 -12.67
N PHE A 258 17.99 -105.85 -11.86
CA PHE A 258 17.62 -104.44 -11.95
C PHE A 258 18.31 -103.68 -10.82
N LYS A 259 18.97 -102.57 -11.15
CA LYS A 259 19.63 -101.73 -10.15
C LYS A 259 18.58 -101.02 -9.30
N ILE A 260 18.72 -101.12 -7.98
CA ILE A 260 17.94 -100.30 -7.05
C ILE A 260 18.65 -98.96 -6.86
N SER A 261 17.91 -97.86 -7.00
CA SER A 261 18.43 -96.50 -6.79
C SER A 261 17.50 -95.71 -5.86
N PRO A 262 18.02 -94.73 -5.11
CA PRO A 262 17.20 -93.82 -4.33
C PRO A 262 16.46 -92.84 -5.25
N SER A 263 15.22 -92.54 -4.93
CA SER A 263 14.42 -91.47 -5.53
C SER A 263 13.93 -90.50 -4.48
N TYR A 264 14.26 -89.21 -4.65
CA TYR A 264 13.76 -88.10 -3.84
C TYR A 264 12.50 -87.44 -4.42
N ALA A 265 12.02 -87.91 -5.58
CA ALA A 265 10.92 -87.27 -6.29
C ALA A 265 9.54 -87.48 -5.65
N VAL A 266 9.43 -88.46 -4.74
CA VAL A 266 8.14 -88.95 -4.20
C VAL A 266 8.00 -88.63 -2.72
N CYS A 267 9.12 -88.57 -1.99
CA CYS A 267 9.13 -88.29 -0.57
C CYS A 267 9.20 -86.78 -0.32
N THR A 268 8.34 -86.28 0.56
CA THR A 268 8.48 -84.93 1.11
C THR A 268 9.71 -84.86 2.02
N TYR A 269 10.23 -83.66 2.25
CA TYR A 269 11.27 -83.49 3.24
C TYR A 269 10.70 -83.66 4.65
N ASP A 270 11.52 -84.17 5.57
CA ASP A 270 11.22 -84.15 6.99
C ASP A 270 11.61 -82.78 7.55
N GLU A 271 10.61 -81.91 7.71
CA GLU A 271 10.78 -80.52 8.11
C GLU A 271 10.64 -80.39 9.63
N ASN A 272 11.74 -80.02 10.30
CA ASN A 272 11.77 -79.83 11.74
C ASN A 272 12.03 -78.36 12.08
N VAL A 273 10.95 -77.64 12.42
CA VAL A 273 10.97 -76.22 12.75
C VAL A 273 11.56 -75.91 14.14
N GLU A 274 11.69 -76.89 15.04
CA GLU A 274 12.35 -76.69 16.33
C GLU A 274 13.88 -76.65 16.17
N THR A 275 14.41 -77.43 15.22
CA THR A 275 15.84 -77.51 14.91
C THR A 275 16.25 -76.64 13.72
N MET A 276 15.28 -76.04 13.02
CA MET A 276 15.46 -75.27 11.78
C MET A 276 16.17 -76.06 10.68
N LYS A 277 15.79 -77.34 10.50
CA LYS A 277 16.37 -78.24 9.50
C LYS A 277 15.28 -78.95 8.69
N ALA A 278 15.51 -79.07 7.38
CA ALA A 278 14.74 -79.93 6.49
C ALA A 278 15.63 -81.07 5.99
N THR A 279 15.29 -82.31 6.31
CA THR A 279 16.06 -83.51 5.91
C THR A 279 15.43 -84.13 4.67
N ALA A 280 16.21 -84.32 3.60
CA ALA A 280 15.71 -84.98 2.41
C ALA A 280 15.32 -86.43 2.73
N GLN A 281 14.21 -86.90 2.16
CA GLN A 281 13.81 -88.29 2.26
C GLN A 281 13.85 -88.94 0.88
N PHE A 282 14.13 -90.23 0.83
CA PHE A 282 14.11 -91.00 -0.40
C PHE A 282 13.43 -92.34 -0.22
N MET A 283 12.90 -92.86 -1.32
CA MET A 283 12.41 -94.22 -1.43
C MET A 283 13.22 -94.95 -2.49
N HIS A 284 13.52 -96.21 -2.25
CA HIS A 284 14.23 -97.03 -3.23
C HIS A 284 13.28 -97.40 -4.38
N TYR A 285 13.81 -97.47 -5.59
CA TYR A 285 13.07 -97.95 -6.75
C TYR A 285 13.97 -98.72 -7.70
N TYR A 286 13.37 -99.54 -8.55
CA TYR A 286 14.03 -100.12 -9.73
C TYR A 286 13.12 -99.98 -10.94
N THR A 287 13.69 -100.17 -12.13
CA THR A 287 12.95 -100.24 -13.39
C THR A 287 12.99 -101.68 -13.88
N ASP A 288 11.82 -102.29 -14.08
CA ASP A 288 11.71 -103.67 -14.55
C ASP A 288 12.05 -103.80 -16.04
N GLY A 289 12.13 -105.05 -16.54
CA GLY A 289 12.48 -105.35 -17.93
C GLY A 289 11.46 -104.84 -18.97
N SER A 290 10.29 -104.35 -18.53
CA SER A 290 9.27 -103.71 -19.39
C SER A 290 9.39 -102.17 -19.39
N GLY A 291 10.33 -101.61 -18.63
CA GLY A 291 10.52 -100.18 -18.49
C GLY A 291 9.64 -99.52 -17.42
N ASN A 292 8.87 -100.30 -16.64
CA ASN A 292 8.01 -99.73 -15.59
C ASN A 292 8.81 -99.52 -14.30
N ARG A 293 8.54 -98.42 -13.62
CA ARG A 293 9.15 -98.08 -12.33
C ARG A 293 8.39 -98.77 -11.19
N GLN A 294 9.12 -99.48 -10.35
CA GLN A 294 8.62 -100.17 -9.15
C GLN A 294 9.25 -99.57 -7.91
N GLU A 295 8.44 -99.15 -6.95
CA GLU A 295 8.87 -98.50 -5.71
C GLU A 295 8.96 -99.50 -4.57
N ILE A 296 9.95 -99.31 -3.69
CA ILE A 296 10.33 -100.26 -2.64
C ILE A 296 10.33 -99.54 -1.29
N GLY A 297 9.45 -100.01 -0.40
CA GLY A 297 9.40 -99.59 1.00
C GLY A 297 8.83 -98.19 1.23
N ASP A 298 9.07 -97.65 2.42
CA ASP A 298 8.66 -96.31 2.82
C ASP A 298 9.82 -95.32 2.70
N CYS A 299 9.48 -94.02 2.65
CA CYS A 299 10.45 -92.93 2.65
C CYS A 299 11.38 -93.01 3.87
N GLN A 300 12.68 -93.03 3.62
CA GLN A 300 13.73 -93.01 4.65
C GLN A 300 14.49 -91.67 4.61
N PRO A 301 14.88 -91.12 5.78
CA PRO A 301 15.67 -89.90 5.82
C PRO A 301 17.08 -90.12 5.30
N ASP A 302 17.57 -89.17 4.52
CA ASP A 302 18.96 -89.07 4.10
C ASP A 302 19.71 -88.14 5.06
N THR A 303 20.38 -88.72 6.05
CA THR A 303 21.09 -87.97 7.08
C THR A 303 22.29 -87.16 6.55
N GLU A 304 22.70 -87.38 5.29
CA GLU A 304 23.76 -86.62 4.64
C GLU A 304 23.21 -85.40 3.87
N LYS A 305 21.89 -85.34 3.60
CA LYS A 305 21.23 -84.25 2.87
C LYS A 305 20.25 -83.48 3.75
N VAL A 306 20.82 -82.63 4.60
CA VAL A 306 20.09 -81.73 5.51
C VAL A 306 20.27 -80.29 5.05
N TYR A 307 19.17 -79.53 5.02
CA TYR A 307 19.12 -78.13 4.56
C TYR A 307 18.64 -77.24 5.69
N ASP A 308 19.19 -76.03 5.74
CA ASP A 308 18.80 -75.04 6.75
C ASP A 308 17.46 -74.42 6.38
N ILE A 309 16.55 -74.41 7.35
CA ILE A 309 15.36 -73.58 7.29
C ILE A 309 15.78 -72.21 7.77
N VAL A 310 15.53 -71.18 6.97
CA VAL A 310 15.85 -69.78 7.26
C VAL A 310 14.59 -68.93 7.19
N GLU A 311 14.60 -67.81 7.90
CA GLU A 311 13.53 -66.82 7.82
C GLU A 311 13.74 -65.93 6.60
N ASP A 312 12.75 -65.85 5.72
CA ASP A 312 12.66 -64.86 4.66
C ASP A 312 11.67 -63.75 5.05
N ARG A 313 12.22 -62.62 5.50
CA ARG A 313 11.46 -61.42 5.91
C ARG A 313 11.05 -60.53 4.74
N ASN A 314 11.73 -60.65 3.59
CA ASN A 314 11.41 -59.81 2.43
C ASN A 314 10.13 -60.26 1.73
N ALA A 315 9.70 -61.50 1.97
CA ALA A 315 8.44 -62.02 1.46
C ALA A 315 7.20 -61.59 2.25
N CYS A 316 7.34 -60.90 3.38
CA CYS A 316 6.24 -60.54 4.26
C CYS A 316 6.25 -59.04 4.59
N SER A 317 5.07 -58.40 4.52
CA SER A 317 4.90 -57.03 4.99
C SER A 317 4.90 -56.97 6.51
N VAL A 318 5.35 -55.86 7.09
CA VAL A 318 5.20 -55.59 8.53
C VAL A 318 3.71 -55.51 8.89
N TYR A 319 3.30 -56.23 9.93
CA TYR A 319 1.94 -56.16 10.46
C TYR A 319 1.83 -55.05 11.50
N LEU A 320 0.89 -54.13 11.32
CA LEU A 320 0.67 -53.01 12.24
C LEU A 320 -0.45 -53.36 13.23
N ASP A 321 -0.08 -53.61 14.48
CA ASP A 321 -1.01 -53.88 15.57
C ASP A 321 -1.38 -52.56 16.28
N TYR A 322 -2.50 -51.97 15.85
CA TYR A 322 -3.03 -50.74 16.43
C TYR A 322 -3.64 -50.91 17.83
N ILE A 323 -3.90 -52.15 18.28
CA ILE A 323 -4.45 -52.41 19.61
C ILE A 323 -3.31 -52.37 20.64
N ASN A 324 -2.20 -53.04 20.34
CA ASN A 324 -1.03 -53.10 21.22
C ASN A 324 0.01 -52.01 20.92
N LEU A 325 -0.21 -51.18 19.90
CA LEU A 325 0.68 -50.13 19.41
C LEU A 325 2.08 -50.66 19.07
N LYS A 326 2.12 -51.71 18.26
CA LYS A 326 3.37 -52.35 17.82
C LYS A 326 3.39 -52.58 16.31
N ALA A 327 4.54 -52.30 15.69
CA ALA A 327 4.85 -52.79 14.36
C ALA A 327 5.55 -54.15 14.52
N VAL A 328 4.95 -55.19 13.96
CA VAL A 328 5.37 -56.59 14.10
C VAL A 328 6.04 -57.00 12.78
N PRO A 329 7.39 -57.10 12.74
CA PRO A 329 8.07 -57.67 11.60
C PRO A 329 7.59 -59.10 11.36
N GLN A 330 7.39 -59.45 10.10
CA GLN A 330 6.94 -60.78 9.71
C GLN A 330 7.96 -61.44 8.81
N GLY A 331 8.02 -62.77 8.88
CA GLY A 331 8.80 -63.59 7.97
C GLY A 331 8.11 -64.92 7.73
N LYS A 332 8.45 -65.56 6.61
CA LYS A 332 8.06 -66.93 6.30
C LYS A 332 9.30 -67.82 6.45
N LEU A 333 9.12 -69.06 6.89
CA LEU A 333 10.21 -70.03 6.95
C LEU A 333 10.35 -70.74 5.60
N VAL A 334 11.57 -70.81 5.07
CA VAL A 334 11.89 -71.46 3.79
C VAL A 334 13.19 -72.26 3.88
N TYR A 335 13.36 -73.26 3.04
CA TYR A 335 14.67 -73.89 2.78
C TYR A 335 14.92 -74.01 1.29
N THR A 336 16.19 -74.05 0.89
CA THR A 336 16.59 -74.36 -0.48
C THR A 336 16.86 -75.85 -0.60
N ASN A 337 16.14 -76.56 -1.47
CA ASN A 337 16.29 -78.00 -1.63
C ASN A 337 17.51 -78.39 -2.50
N HIS A 338 17.71 -79.69 -2.72
CA HIS A 338 18.85 -80.23 -3.47
C HIS A 338 18.96 -79.74 -4.92
N ASN A 339 17.87 -79.24 -5.50
CA ASN A 339 17.82 -78.70 -6.87
C ASN A 339 17.99 -77.17 -6.91
N GLY A 340 18.32 -76.54 -5.77
CA GLY A 340 18.42 -75.08 -5.67
C GLY A 340 17.07 -74.36 -5.66
N LYS A 341 15.96 -75.08 -5.44
CA LYS A 341 14.61 -74.47 -5.39
C LYS A 341 14.23 -74.14 -3.95
N GLU A 342 13.76 -72.92 -3.72
CA GLU A 342 13.16 -72.51 -2.45
C GLU A 342 11.81 -73.19 -2.21
N ILE A 343 11.64 -73.79 -1.03
CA ILE A 343 10.42 -74.46 -0.60
C ILE A 343 9.92 -73.78 0.68
N PRO A 344 8.65 -73.33 0.73
CA PRO A 344 8.07 -72.75 1.92
C PRO A 344 7.70 -73.82 2.96
N VAL A 345 8.11 -73.60 4.20
CA VAL A 345 7.78 -74.42 5.39
C VAL A 345 6.59 -73.81 6.15
N SER A 346 6.51 -72.47 6.20
CA SER A 346 5.40 -71.76 6.85
C SER A 346 4.96 -70.54 6.04
N SER A 347 3.76 -70.04 6.33
CA SER A 347 3.32 -68.71 5.88
C SER A 347 3.95 -67.60 6.72
N CYS A 348 3.71 -66.34 6.34
CA CYS A 348 4.10 -65.17 7.12
C CYS A 348 3.57 -65.26 8.56
N ALA A 349 4.48 -65.20 9.52
CA ALA A 349 4.21 -65.15 10.95
C ALA A 349 5.12 -64.08 11.58
N ALA A 350 4.95 -63.79 12.87
CA ALA A 350 5.84 -62.89 13.58
C ALA A 350 7.30 -63.38 13.47
N SER A 351 8.20 -62.44 13.22
CA SER A 351 9.61 -62.74 13.02
C SER A 351 10.21 -63.42 14.25
N ILE A 352 11.09 -64.40 14.00
CA ILE A 352 11.86 -65.06 15.06
C ILE A 352 13.21 -64.37 15.27
N GLU A 353 13.64 -63.55 14.31
CA GLU A 353 14.89 -62.79 14.36
C GLU A 353 14.73 -61.38 14.91
N ILE A 354 13.58 -60.73 14.69
CA ILE A 354 13.32 -59.35 15.14
C ILE A 354 12.09 -59.28 16.04
N GLU A 355 12.29 -58.72 17.23
CA GLU A 355 11.21 -58.38 18.14
C GLU A 355 10.35 -57.21 17.63
N PRO A 356 9.04 -57.19 17.90
CA PRO A 356 8.17 -56.07 17.56
C PRO A 356 8.61 -54.75 18.19
N VAL A 357 8.52 -53.66 17.42
CA VAL A 357 8.89 -52.30 17.85
C VAL A 357 7.64 -51.47 18.21
N PRO A 358 7.73 -50.53 19.17
CA PRO A 358 6.60 -49.69 19.54
C PRO A 358 6.25 -48.71 18.41
N MET A 359 4.96 -48.39 18.28
CA MET A 359 4.46 -47.33 17.42
C MET A 359 4.07 -46.10 18.26
N GLU A 360 4.46 -44.91 17.82
CA GLU A 360 4.09 -43.65 18.44
C GLU A 360 3.08 -42.90 17.57
N ARG A 361 2.01 -42.37 18.18
CA ARG A 361 1.02 -41.56 17.47
C ARG A 361 1.51 -40.12 17.36
N THR A 362 1.45 -39.53 16.17
CA THR A 362 1.79 -38.12 15.94
C THR A 362 0.78 -37.46 15.00
N THR A 363 0.55 -36.16 15.17
CA THR A 363 -0.22 -35.30 14.25
C THR A 363 0.68 -34.55 13.27
N GLU A 364 2.01 -34.64 13.45
CA GLU A 364 2.97 -33.96 12.61
C GLU A 364 2.94 -34.51 11.17
N GLY A 365 2.88 -33.61 10.19
CA GLY A 365 2.75 -33.96 8.78
C GLY A 365 1.35 -34.43 8.37
N CYS A 366 0.34 -34.33 9.25
CA CYS A 366 -1.05 -34.60 8.91
C CYS A 366 -1.86 -33.30 8.86
N ASP A 367 -2.33 -32.92 7.68
CA ASP A 367 -3.25 -31.79 7.53
C ASP A 367 -4.64 -32.13 8.08
N ILE A 368 -5.28 -31.13 8.70
CA ILE A 368 -6.69 -31.19 9.09
C ILE A 368 -7.55 -31.38 7.83
N ARG A 369 -8.50 -32.31 7.88
CA ARG A 369 -9.46 -32.56 6.80
C ARG A 369 -10.75 -31.79 7.05
N ASP A 370 -11.21 -31.06 6.04
CA ASP A 370 -12.47 -30.31 6.11
C ASP A 370 -13.66 -31.15 5.61
N ASP A 371 -14.78 -31.06 6.32
CA ASP A 371 -16.10 -31.50 5.88
C ASP A 371 -17.07 -30.31 5.94
N PHE A 372 -17.09 -29.53 4.85
CA PHE A 372 -17.92 -28.32 4.76
C PHE A 372 -19.43 -28.62 4.74
N LEU A 373 -19.85 -29.84 4.38
CA LEU A 373 -21.26 -30.24 4.40
C LEU A 373 -21.72 -30.54 5.83
N ALA A 374 -20.86 -31.18 6.63
CA ALA A 374 -21.12 -31.40 8.05
C ALA A 374 -20.82 -30.17 8.93
N GLY A 375 -20.17 -29.13 8.38
CA GLY A 375 -19.78 -27.92 9.11
C GLY A 375 -18.68 -28.19 10.14
N LYS A 376 -17.78 -29.14 9.85
CA LYS A 376 -16.73 -29.61 10.77
C LYS A 376 -15.41 -29.84 10.07
N SER A 377 -14.33 -29.77 10.83
CA SER A 377 -13.01 -30.27 10.40
C SER A 377 -12.52 -31.31 11.39
N PHE A 378 -11.77 -32.29 10.89
CA PHE A 378 -11.26 -33.41 11.67
C PHE A 378 -9.74 -33.34 11.75
N GLY A 379 -9.22 -33.39 12.97
CA GLY A 379 -7.80 -33.60 13.21
C GLY A 379 -7.37 -34.95 12.62
N ARG A 380 -6.11 -35.03 12.18
CA ARG A 380 -5.56 -36.25 11.60
C ARG A 380 -4.25 -36.61 12.27
N SER A 381 -4.03 -37.91 12.41
CA SER A 381 -2.82 -38.45 13.02
C SER A 381 -2.35 -39.69 12.25
N LYS A 382 -1.06 -39.96 12.35
CA LYS A 382 -0.42 -41.18 11.85
C LYS A 382 0.38 -41.83 12.97
N TYR A 383 0.82 -43.06 12.74
CA TYR A 383 1.77 -43.73 13.61
C TYR A 383 3.15 -43.72 12.97
N ILE A 384 4.19 -43.54 13.78
CA ILE A 384 5.59 -43.64 13.38
C ILE A 384 6.26 -44.75 14.17
N TYR A 385 7.22 -45.44 13.57
CA TYR A 385 8.04 -46.45 14.25
C TYR A 385 9.42 -46.55 13.60
N THR A 386 10.43 -46.89 14.42
CA THR A 386 11.79 -47.16 13.95
C THR A 386 12.02 -48.66 13.92
N LEU A 387 12.30 -49.21 12.75
CA LEU A 387 12.63 -50.62 12.55
C LEU A 387 14.01 -50.72 11.92
N GLU A 388 14.91 -51.48 12.55
CA GLU A 388 16.30 -51.68 12.10
C GLU A 388 17.08 -50.37 11.84
N GLY A 389 16.74 -49.30 12.57
CA GLY A 389 17.37 -47.97 12.45
C GLY A 389 16.80 -47.08 11.34
N GLN A 390 15.74 -47.51 10.66
CA GLN A 390 14.99 -46.71 9.69
C GLN A 390 13.63 -46.32 10.26
N ASP A 391 13.23 -45.06 10.04
CA ASP A 391 11.92 -44.54 10.44
C ASP A 391 10.88 -44.80 9.35
N TRP A 392 9.72 -45.25 9.79
CA TRP A 392 8.55 -45.54 8.96
C TRP A 392 7.33 -44.82 9.52
N ASP A 393 6.40 -44.46 8.64
CA ASP A 393 5.14 -43.85 9.03
C ASP A 393 3.94 -44.49 8.34
N THR A 394 2.77 -44.36 8.96
CA THR A 394 1.50 -44.78 8.37
C THR A 394 0.84 -43.62 7.64
N SER A 395 -0.19 -43.91 6.85
CA SER A 395 -1.06 -42.86 6.32
C SER A 395 -1.81 -42.13 7.45
N CYS A 396 -2.06 -40.84 7.23
CA CYS A 396 -2.86 -40.02 8.15
C CYS A 396 -4.32 -40.48 8.16
N GLN A 397 -4.87 -40.72 9.35
CA GLN A 397 -6.29 -41.03 9.56
C GLN A 397 -6.92 -40.02 10.51
N ASP A 398 -8.22 -39.82 10.37
CA ASP A 398 -8.99 -38.95 11.26
C ASP A 398 -8.83 -39.43 12.71
N ASN A 399 -8.62 -38.48 13.61
CA ASN A 399 -8.57 -38.72 15.04
C ASN A 399 -9.87 -38.22 15.70
N ASP A 400 -9.92 -38.27 17.04
CA ASP A 400 -11.11 -37.86 17.80
C ASP A 400 -11.23 -36.33 17.98
N GLU A 401 -10.34 -35.54 17.35
CA GLU A 401 -10.40 -34.08 17.42
C GLU A 401 -11.30 -33.53 16.32
N GLU A 402 -12.35 -32.81 16.75
CA GLU A 402 -13.27 -32.13 15.87
C GLU A 402 -13.23 -30.62 16.11
N TYR A 403 -13.33 -29.85 15.03
CA TYR A 403 -13.40 -28.40 15.07
C TYR A 403 -14.61 -27.89 14.30
N ASP A 404 -15.51 -27.19 14.98
CA ASP A 404 -16.72 -26.64 14.36
C ASP A 404 -16.39 -25.47 13.43
N HIS A 405 -17.03 -25.45 12.26
CA HIS A 405 -16.93 -24.35 11.31
C HIS A 405 -17.70 -23.13 11.79
N SER A 406 -17.03 -21.98 11.81
CA SER A 406 -17.65 -20.68 12.02
C SER A 406 -17.52 -19.82 10.77
N THR A 407 -18.62 -19.27 10.29
CA THR A 407 -18.59 -18.27 9.19
C THR A 407 -18.28 -16.91 9.77
N ILE A 408 -17.14 -16.33 9.39
CA ILE A 408 -16.63 -15.09 9.96
C ILE A 408 -16.55 -14.01 8.88
N TYR A 409 -17.12 -12.85 9.19
CA TYR A 409 -17.07 -11.63 8.36
C TYR A 409 -16.11 -10.57 8.91
N LYS A 410 -15.85 -10.60 10.23
CA LYS A 410 -15.03 -9.62 10.94
C LYS A 410 -14.05 -10.32 11.89
N THR A 411 -12.84 -9.79 12.02
CA THR A 411 -11.87 -10.21 13.03
C THR A 411 -12.36 -9.82 14.43
N ALA A 412 -11.69 -10.33 15.48
CA ALA A 412 -11.98 -9.94 16.85
C ALA A 412 -11.87 -8.42 17.12
N ASN A 413 -11.08 -7.70 16.29
CA ASN A 413 -10.93 -6.24 16.37
C ASN A 413 -12.05 -5.47 15.64
N GLY A 414 -12.92 -6.18 14.92
CA GLY A 414 -14.03 -5.60 14.15
C GLY A 414 -13.71 -5.30 12.68
N ASP A 415 -12.45 -5.48 12.26
CA ASP A 415 -12.02 -5.31 10.87
C ASP A 415 -12.63 -6.40 9.97
N GLN A 416 -12.99 -6.06 8.74
CA GLN A 416 -13.53 -7.06 7.82
C GLN A 416 -12.45 -8.08 7.43
N VAL A 417 -12.79 -9.37 7.49
CA VAL A 417 -11.89 -10.46 7.09
C VAL A 417 -11.64 -10.45 5.57
N CYS A 418 -12.65 -10.00 4.82
CA CYS A 418 -12.64 -9.91 3.36
C CYS A 418 -13.24 -8.58 2.93
N GLU A 419 -12.65 -7.94 1.92
CA GLU A 419 -13.19 -6.72 1.34
C GLU A 419 -14.56 -6.99 0.67
N PRO A 420 -15.58 -6.14 0.86
CA PRO A 420 -16.87 -6.31 0.20
C PRO A 420 -16.76 -6.09 -1.32
N ILE A 421 -17.51 -6.84 -2.10
CA ILE A 421 -17.61 -6.63 -3.54
C ILE A 421 -18.64 -5.54 -3.80
N ILE A 422 -18.19 -4.42 -4.36
CA ILE A 422 -19.04 -3.24 -4.60
C ILE A 422 -19.36 -3.16 -6.08
N ASN A 423 -20.63 -3.36 -6.45
CA ASN A 423 -21.11 -3.16 -7.80
C ASN A 423 -21.98 -1.90 -7.87
N ARG A 424 -21.39 -0.80 -8.36
CA ARG A 424 -22.07 0.49 -8.48
C ARG A 424 -23.13 0.52 -9.58
N GLU A 425 -23.00 -0.30 -10.62
CA GLU A 425 -23.95 -0.34 -11.75
C GLU A 425 -25.27 -0.98 -11.33
N SER A 426 -25.20 -2.07 -10.56
CA SER A 426 -26.38 -2.74 -10.01
C SER A 426 -26.86 -2.13 -8.69
N GLY A 427 -26.09 -1.22 -8.09
CA GLY A 427 -26.41 -0.60 -6.80
C GLY A 427 -26.34 -1.58 -5.62
N LYS A 428 -25.42 -2.54 -5.67
CA LYS A 428 -25.31 -3.63 -4.69
C LYS A 428 -23.93 -3.76 -4.08
N VAL A 429 -23.87 -4.14 -2.81
CA VAL A 429 -22.67 -4.58 -2.10
C VAL A 429 -22.85 -6.02 -1.64
N THR A 430 -21.95 -6.91 -2.03
CA THR A 430 -21.93 -8.30 -1.58
C THR A 430 -20.83 -8.48 -0.54
N LEU A 431 -21.21 -8.85 0.68
CA LEU A 431 -20.23 -9.19 1.70
C LEU A 431 -19.52 -10.48 1.35
N GLN A 432 -18.31 -10.65 1.86
CA GLN A 432 -17.56 -11.88 1.73
C GLN A 432 -17.23 -12.44 3.12
N SER A 433 -17.15 -13.76 3.23
CA SER A 433 -16.81 -14.45 4.48
C SER A 433 -15.80 -15.56 4.26
N ARG A 434 -15.20 -16.01 5.36
CA ARG A 434 -14.37 -17.23 5.39
C ARG A 434 -14.92 -18.19 6.44
N VAL A 435 -14.68 -19.48 6.21
CA VAL A 435 -14.87 -20.52 7.21
C VAL A 435 -13.63 -20.57 8.07
N MET A 436 -13.82 -20.49 9.39
CA MET A 436 -12.77 -20.52 10.39
C MET A 436 -13.02 -21.68 11.37
N ILE A 437 -11.94 -22.29 11.83
CA ILE A 437 -11.93 -23.21 12.98
C ILE A 437 -11.00 -22.69 14.07
N ASN A 438 -11.32 -23.04 15.32
CA ASN A 438 -10.46 -22.75 16.45
C ASN A 438 -9.72 -24.03 16.89
N VAL A 439 -8.40 -24.05 16.71
CA VAL A 439 -7.54 -25.17 17.09
C VAL A 439 -6.72 -24.74 18.31
N HIS A 440 -7.06 -25.26 19.49
CA HIS A 440 -6.38 -24.93 20.76
C HIS A 440 -6.24 -23.41 21.05
N GLY A 441 -7.24 -22.62 20.67
CA GLY A 441 -7.25 -21.16 20.85
C GLY A 441 -6.74 -20.38 19.64
N PHE A 442 -6.19 -21.03 18.62
CA PHE A 442 -5.73 -20.38 17.38
C PHE A 442 -6.80 -20.43 16.29
N GLU A 443 -7.08 -19.28 15.70
CA GLU A 443 -8.03 -19.17 14.58
C GLU A 443 -7.33 -19.54 13.27
N ILE A 444 -7.85 -20.56 12.56
CA ILE A 444 -7.34 -21.03 11.28
C ILE A 444 -8.45 -20.92 10.24
N TYR A 445 -8.20 -20.20 9.15
CA TYR A 445 -9.14 -20.11 8.03
C TYR A 445 -9.01 -21.33 7.12
N ARG A 446 -10.16 -21.94 6.79
CA ARG A 446 -10.27 -23.17 5.99
C ARG A 446 -10.72 -22.92 4.55
N THR A 447 -11.29 -21.76 4.27
CA THR A 447 -11.72 -21.36 2.91
C THR A 447 -11.15 -19.99 2.49
N PRO A 448 -11.09 -19.69 1.19
CA PRO A 448 -10.87 -18.33 0.69
C PRO A 448 -12.09 -17.43 0.98
N CYS A 449 -11.97 -16.14 0.68
CA CYS A 449 -13.11 -15.21 0.73
C CYS A 449 -14.18 -15.65 -0.26
N THR A 450 -15.39 -15.93 0.26
CA THR A 450 -16.53 -16.39 -0.53
C THR A 450 -17.65 -15.35 -0.46
N PRO A 451 -18.20 -14.89 -1.60
CA PRO A 451 -19.33 -13.97 -1.64
C PRO A 451 -20.59 -14.56 -0.99
N ASP A 452 -21.25 -13.76 -0.17
CA ASP A 452 -22.56 -14.09 0.39
C ASP A 452 -23.62 -14.11 -0.73
N PRO A 453 -24.53 -15.10 -0.79
CA PRO A 453 -25.65 -15.07 -1.71
C PRO A 453 -26.56 -13.83 -1.56
N LEU A 454 -26.55 -13.16 -0.41
CA LEU A 454 -27.40 -12.01 -0.14
C LEU A 454 -26.64 -10.68 -0.28
N ALA A 455 -26.82 -10.03 -1.43
CA ALA A 455 -26.33 -8.68 -1.65
C ALA A 455 -27.17 -7.62 -0.91
N LYS A 456 -26.50 -6.59 -0.39
CA LYS A 456 -27.09 -5.42 0.26
C LYS A 456 -27.25 -4.27 -0.74
N ASP A 457 -28.28 -3.44 -0.55
CA ASP A 457 -28.50 -2.25 -1.36
C ASP A 457 -27.52 -1.13 -1.01
N ILE A 458 -26.99 -0.49 -2.05
CA ILE A 458 -26.32 0.81 -1.95
C ILE A 458 -27.40 1.89 -1.86
N GLN A 459 -27.25 2.79 -0.90
CA GLN A 459 -28.08 3.95 -0.68
C GLN A 459 -27.24 5.22 -0.77
N SER A 460 -27.86 6.36 -1.08
CA SER A 460 -27.18 7.65 -1.03
C SER A 460 -27.65 8.48 0.16
N THR A 461 -26.78 9.35 0.65
CA THR A 461 -27.13 10.36 1.65
C THR A 461 -26.32 11.62 1.45
N THR A 462 -26.94 12.76 1.70
CA THR A 462 -26.24 14.05 1.79
C THR A 462 -25.58 14.24 3.16
N SER A 463 -25.89 13.40 4.15
CA SER A 463 -25.37 13.51 5.53
C SER A 463 -23.84 13.49 5.57
N GLY A 464 -23.26 14.54 6.16
CA GLY A 464 -21.82 14.75 6.22
C GLY A 464 -21.19 15.29 4.92
N CYS A 465 -21.99 15.53 3.87
CA CYS A 465 -21.56 16.10 2.59
C CYS A 465 -22.12 17.50 2.34
N GLN A 466 -22.77 18.13 3.32
CA GLN A 466 -23.47 19.39 3.12
C GLN A 466 -22.63 20.65 3.37
N ASP A 467 -21.31 20.51 3.50
CA ASP A 467 -20.39 21.65 3.62
C ASP A 467 -20.14 22.24 2.22
N PRO A 468 -20.67 23.45 1.92
CA PRO A 468 -20.52 24.03 0.59
C PRO A 468 -19.08 24.32 0.21
N GLY A 469 -18.15 24.45 1.18
CA GLY A 469 -16.74 24.65 0.87
C GLY A 469 -16.05 23.45 0.24
N LYS A 470 -16.72 22.28 0.20
CA LYS A 470 -16.23 21.06 -0.46
C LYS A 470 -16.96 20.75 -1.77
N TRP A 471 -17.92 21.58 -2.16
CA TRP A 471 -18.72 21.38 -3.35
C TRP A 471 -18.01 21.86 -4.61
N SER A 472 -18.50 21.39 -5.75
CA SER A 472 -18.07 21.89 -7.05
C SER A 472 -18.72 23.25 -7.32
N HIS A 473 -17.90 24.28 -7.60
CA HIS A 473 -18.35 25.63 -7.90
C HIS A 473 -17.95 26.04 -9.32
N ASN A 474 -18.95 26.25 -10.18
CA ASN A 474 -18.75 26.79 -11.52
C ASN A 474 -19.20 28.24 -11.58
N ILE A 475 -18.23 29.16 -11.42
CA ILE A 475 -18.47 30.61 -11.44
C ILE A 475 -19.00 31.09 -12.80
N SER A 476 -18.49 30.51 -13.90
CA SER A 476 -18.90 30.89 -15.25
C SER A 476 -20.33 30.47 -15.60
N ALA A 477 -20.78 29.33 -15.08
CA ALA A 477 -22.16 28.86 -15.20
C ALA A 477 -23.09 29.46 -14.13
N GLY A 478 -22.55 30.15 -13.13
CA GLY A 478 -23.31 30.73 -12.02
C GLY A 478 -23.95 29.68 -11.12
N GLN A 479 -23.28 28.53 -10.90
CA GLN A 479 -23.86 27.38 -10.23
C GLN A 479 -22.86 26.69 -9.27
N SER A 480 -23.37 26.23 -8.13
CA SER A 480 -22.70 25.27 -7.25
C SER A 480 -23.49 23.97 -7.26
N ILE A 481 -22.80 22.82 -7.22
CA ILE A 481 -23.46 21.50 -7.22
C ILE A 481 -23.30 20.89 -5.83
N GLY A 482 -24.42 20.49 -5.21
CA GLY A 482 -24.43 19.81 -3.92
C GLY A 482 -23.75 18.44 -3.98
N SER A 483 -23.44 17.88 -2.81
CA SER A 483 -22.77 16.59 -2.73
C SER A 483 -23.52 15.54 -1.90
N GLU A 484 -23.32 14.28 -2.24
CA GLU A 484 -23.81 13.09 -1.54
C GLU A 484 -22.72 12.01 -1.47
N ARG A 485 -22.89 11.03 -0.58
CA ARG A 485 -22.06 9.82 -0.53
C ARG A 485 -22.93 8.59 -0.66
N PHE A 486 -22.39 7.54 -1.27
CA PHE A 486 -23.01 6.22 -1.25
C PHE A 486 -22.57 5.45 -0.01
N TYR A 487 -23.48 4.68 0.58
CA TYR A 487 -23.23 3.81 1.73
C TYR A 487 -24.09 2.55 1.64
N TYR A 488 -23.76 1.54 2.45
CA TYR A 488 -24.64 0.39 2.69
C TYR A 488 -24.83 0.18 4.19
N LEU A 489 -25.90 -0.53 4.59
CA LEU A 489 -26.18 -0.81 5.99
C LEU A 489 -25.58 -2.15 6.42
N LEU A 490 -24.62 -2.07 7.36
CA LEU A 490 -24.01 -3.21 8.02
C LEU A 490 -24.30 -3.15 9.52
N ASP A 491 -25.01 -4.14 10.06
CA ASP A 491 -25.37 -4.21 11.49
C ASP A 491 -26.05 -2.92 12.02
N GLY A 492 -26.85 -2.26 11.18
CA GLY A 492 -27.52 -0.99 11.50
C GLY A 492 -26.63 0.26 11.43
N LYS A 493 -25.36 0.12 11.05
CA LYS A 493 -24.42 1.24 10.82
C LYS A 493 -24.27 1.52 9.32
N GLN A 494 -24.06 2.79 8.98
CA GLN A 494 -23.77 3.20 7.60
C GLN A 494 -22.28 3.02 7.33
N GLU A 495 -21.95 2.14 6.38
CA GLU A 495 -20.59 1.94 5.90
C GLU A 495 -20.41 2.68 4.57
N PRO A 496 -19.47 3.64 4.47
CA PRO A 496 -19.29 4.43 3.26
C PRO A 496 -18.77 3.57 2.11
N VAL A 497 -19.35 3.75 0.93
CA VAL A 497 -18.90 3.16 -0.35
C VAL A 497 -18.06 4.16 -1.12
N THR A 498 -18.42 5.44 -1.04
CA THR A 498 -17.70 6.54 -1.69
C THR A 498 -17.45 7.67 -0.70
N GLU A 499 -16.47 8.50 -1.03
CA GLU A 499 -16.40 9.87 -0.52
C GLU A 499 -17.60 10.70 -1.02
N CYS A 500 -17.71 11.93 -0.51
CA CYS A 500 -18.69 12.89 -1.02
C CYS A 500 -18.41 13.20 -2.50
N GLN A 501 -19.43 13.04 -3.34
CA GLN A 501 -19.40 13.32 -4.77
C GLN A 501 -20.61 14.19 -5.16
N ASP A 502 -20.59 14.79 -6.34
CA ASP A 502 -21.70 15.62 -6.83
C ASP A 502 -23.01 14.83 -6.91
N ASN A 503 -24.09 15.39 -6.35
CA ASN A 503 -25.43 14.78 -6.33
C ASN A 503 -26.38 15.38 -7.39
N GLY A 504 -25.87 16.29 -8.22
CA GLY A 504 -26.63 16.97 -9.27
C GLY A 504 -27.62 18.05 -8.81
N VAL A 505 -27.77 18.27 -7.49
CA VAL A 505 -28.61 19.36 -6.97
C VAL A 505 -27.89 20.69 -7.18
N VAL A 506 -28.50 21.58 -7.97
CA VAL A 506 -27.88 22.85 -8.36
C VAL A 506 -28.35 23.99 -7.47
N TYR A 507 -27.39 24.76 -6.95
CA TYR A 507 -27.58 26.02 -6.23
C TYR A 507 -27.10 27.19 -7.09
N THR A 508 -28.04 28.05 -7.49
CA THR A 508 -27.75 29.22 -8.33
C THR A 508 -26.97 30.28 -7.54
N HIS A 509 -25.93 30.82 -8.16
CA HIS A 509 -25.13 31.91 -7.62
C HIS A 509 -25.92 33.23 -7.61
N GLN A 510 -25.86 33.92 -6.49
CA GLN A 510 -26.27 35.31 -6.34
C GLN A 510 -25.02 36.20 -6.27
N GLN A 511 -25.15 37.46 -6.67
CA GLN A 511 -24.04 38.43 -6.70
C GLN A 511 -24.41 39.67 -5.89
N GLU A 512 -23.49 40.11 -5.04
CA GLU A 512 -23.57 41.38 -4.30
C GLU A 512 -22.39 42.27 -4.69
N LEU A 513 -22.64 43.52 -5.08
CA LEU A 513 -21.59 44.52 -5.29
C LEU A 513 -21.01 44.92 -3.94
N THR A 514 -19.73 44.65 -3.71
CA THR A 514 -19.04 44.94 -2.45
C THR A 514 -18.00 46.05 -2.55
N GLY A 515 -17.64 46.48 -3.76
CA GLY A 515 -16.74 47.60 -3.95
C GLY A 515 -16.28 47.79 -5.40
N TRP A 516 -15.17 48.51 -5.56
CA TRP A 516 -14.60 48.85 -6.85
C TRP A 516 -13.07 48.72 -6.82
N GLN A 517 -12.52 48.02 -7.82
CA GLN A 517 -11.09 48.01 -8.10
C GLN A 517 -10.77 49.17 -9.04
N ARG A 518 -10.12 50.20 -8.49
CA ARG A 518 -9.83 51.46 -9.17
C ARG A 518 -8.58 51.35 -10.04
N HIS A 519 -8.68 51.82 -11.28
CA HIS A 519 -7.57 52.02 -12.22
C HIS A 519 -7.52 53.50 -12.61
N ASP A 520 -7.08 54.32 -11.65
CA ASP A 520 -7.09 55.78 -11.77
C ASP A 520 -6.25 56.29 -12.97
N ASP A 521 -5.14 55.62 -13.27
CA ASP A 521 -4.26 55.90 -14.41
C ASP A 521 -4.95 55.75 -15.78
N LYS A 522 -5.96 54.88 -15.86
CA LYS A 522 -6.72 54.58 -17.07
C LYS A 522 -8.16 55.07 -17.01
N LEU A 523 -8.53 55.77 -15.94
CA LEU A 523 -9.84 56.37 -15.72
C LEU A 523 -11.00 55.36 -15.81
N PHE A 524 -10.82 54.16 -15.27
CA PHE A 524 -11.90 53.18 -15.12
C PHE A 524 -11.81 52.40 -13.81
N ALA A 525 -12.87 51.69 -13.44
CA ALA A 525 -12.84 50.70 -12.37
C ALA A 525 -13.56 49.42 -12.79
N TYR A 526 -13.15 48.30 -12.21
CA TYR A 526 -13.93 47.07 -12.22
C TYR A 526 -14.77 46.98 -10.95
N ARG A 527 -15.99 46.45 -11.09
CA ARG A 527 -16.80 46.12 -9.92
C ARG A 527 -16.15 44.95 -9.17
N LEU A 528 -16.14 45.03 -7.84
CA LEU A 528 -15.82 43.90 -6.98
C LEU A 528 -17.15 43.33 -6.48
N VAL A 529 -17.36 42.03 -6.72
CA VAL A 529 -18.58 41.35 -6.30
C VAL A 529 -18.25 40.15 -5.40
N THR A 530 -19.16 39.89 -4.47
CA THR A 530 -19.21 38.65 -3.71
C THR A 530 -20.23 37.74 -4.35
N VAL A 531 -19.81 36.52 -4.69
CA VAL A 531 -20.66 35.45 -5.21
C VAL A 531 -21.05 34.56 -4.06
N TYR A 532 -22.35 34.33 -3.86
CA TYR A 532 -22.84 33.52 -2.75
C TYR A 532 -24.00 32.61 -3.19
N ILE A 533 -24.27 31.59 -2.39
CA ILE A 533 -25.44 30.72 -2.51
C ILE A 533 -26.26 30.76 -1.21
N GLU A 534 -27.54 30.48 -1.32
CA GLU A 534 -28.50 30.41 -0.21
C GLU A 534 -29.38 29.16 -0.36
N GLY A 535 -30.13 28.82 0.70
CA GLY A 535 -31.08 27.71 0.66
C GLY A 535 -30.43 26.32 0.79
N VAL A 536 -29.19 26.24 1.28
CA VAL A 536 -28.57 24.98 1.69
C VAL A 536 -29.19 24.55 3.02
N GLU A 537 -29.87 23.40 3.06
CA GLU A 537 -30.68 22.96 4.22
C GLU A 537 -29.92 22.95 5.55
N THR A 538 -28.62 22.63 5.53
CA THR A 538 -27.77 22.53 6.72
C THR A 538 -27.11 23.85 7.12
N LEU A 539 -27.21 24.89 6.30
CA LEU A 539 -26.58 26.18 6.54
C LEU A 539 -27.63 27.21 6.93
N SER A 540 -27.45 27.85 8.08
CA SER A 540 -28.21 29.05 8.41
C SER A 540 -27.59 30.26 7.73
N GLY A 541 -28.28 30.83 6.74
CA GLY A 541 -27.85 32.03 6.01
C GLY A 541 -27.26 31.72 4.63
N ARG A 542 -26.30 32.54 4.20
CA ARG A 542 -25.65 32.43 2.89
C ARG A 542 -24.22 31.90 3.02
N TYR A 543 -23.75 31.20 1.99
CA TYR A 543 -22.35 30.80 1.84
C TYR A 543 -21.68 31.62 0.73
N ASN A 544 -20.60 32.32 1.05
CA ASN A 544 -19.83 33.09 0.07
C ASN A 544 -18.86 32.16 -0.67
N VAL A 545 -19.11 31.94 -1.95
CA VAL A 545 -18.24 31.16 -2.85
C VAL A 545 -16.99 31.96 -3.24
N LEU A 546 -17.17 33.25 -3.55
CA LEU A 546 -16.09 34.21 -3.79
C LEU A 546 -16.41 35.50 -3.05
N THR A 547 -15.40 36.20 -2.52
CA THR A 547 -15.60 37.45 -1.77
C THR A 547 -14.83 38.60 -2.41
N SER A 548 -15.54 39.68 -2.77
CA SER A 548 -14.98 40.94 -3.28
C SER A 548 -13.93 40.76 -4.38
N GLN A 549 -14.28 40.04 -5.45
CA GLN A 549 -13.41 39.82 -6.60
C GLN A 549 -14.03 40.38 -7.89
N VAL A 550 -13.18 40.68 -8.88
CA VAL A 550 -13.63 40.98 -10.25
C VAL A 550 -13.97 39.65 -10.92
N LEU A 551 -15.17 39.51 -11.48
CA LEU A 551 -15.53 38.28 -12.16
C LEU A 551 -14.94 38.22 -13.57
N PRO A 552 -14.65 37.01 -14.09
CA PRO A 552 -14.27 36.84 -15.48
C PRO A 552 -15.31 37.48 -16.43
N GLY A 553 -14.85 38.38 -17.30
CA GLY A 553 -15.70 39.09 -18.26
C GLY A 553 -16.41 40.33 -17.73
N ASP A 554 -16.19 40.73 -16.47
CA ASP A 554 -16.75 41.98 -15.96
C ASP A 554 -16.28 43.18 -16.80
N PRO A 555 -17.21 44.08 -17.21
CA PRO A 555 -16.86 45.22 -18.04
C PRO A 555 -16.09 46.28 -17.25
N GLN A 556 -15.22 47.01 -17.93
CA GLN A 556 -14.61 48.23 -17.41
C GLN A 556 -15.70 49.31 -17.29
N VAL A 557 -15.83 49.91 -16.10
CA VAL A 557 -16.74 51.04 -15.88
C VAL A 557 -15.92 52.33 -15.93
N PRO A 558 -16.09 53.17 -16.96
CA PRO A 558 -15.30 54.38 -17.10
C PRO A 558 -15.67 55.40 -16.03
N TYR A 559 -14.72 56.25 -15.67
CA TYR A 559 -14.97 57.39 -14.80
C TYR A 559 -15.74 58.47 -15.56
N LEU A 560 -16.63 59.17 -14.86
CA LEU A 560 -17.42 60.25 -15.45
C LEU A 560 -16.66 61.57 -15.33
N TYR A 561 -16.28 62.18 -16.45
CA TYR A 561 -15.70 63.53 -16.44
C TYR A 561 -16.73 64.56 -15.94
N THR A 562 -16.35 65.36 -14.94
CA THR A 562 -17.21 66.37 -14.30
C THR A 562 -16.79 67.81 -14.53
N GLY A 563 -15.64 68.03 -15.18
CA GLY A 563 -15.15 69.34 -15.56
C GLY A 563 -13.72 69.61 -15.12
N VAL A 564 -13.22 70.77 -15.52
CA VAL A 564 -11.86 71.26 -15.25
C VAL A 564 -11.93 72.51 -14.36
N GLY A 565 -10.90 72.74 -13.56
CA GLY A 565 -10.70 74.03 -12.90
C GLY A 565 -9.59 74.01 -11.86
N PRO A 566 -9.28 75.16 -11.25
CA PRO A 566 -8.15 75.28 -10.33
C PRO A 566 -8.39 74.51 -9.02
N ALA A 567 -7.36 73.84 -8.52
CA ALA A 567 -7.31 73.23 -7.19
C ALA A 567 -5.97 73.55 -6.51
N THR A 568 -5.98 73.80 -5.20
CA THR A 568 -4.75 74.03 -4.44
C THR A 568 -3.87 72.79 -4.44
N ASN A 569 -2.59 72.95 -4.77
CA ASN A 569 -1.61 71.85 -4.82
C ASN A 569 -0.96 71.59 -3.44
N GLY A 570 -1.19 72.48 -2.48
CA GLY A 570 -0.69 72.38 -1.11
C GLY A 570 0.60 73.16 -0.85
N GLU A 571 1.19 73.75 -1.89
CA GLU A 571 2.34 74.64 -1.77
C GLU A 571 1.86 76.07 -1.51
N THR A 572 2.57 76.77 -0.63
CA THR A 572 2.31 78.16 -0.25
C THR A 572 3.60 78.93 -0.37
N TYR A 573 3.55 80.11 -0.98
CA TYR A 573 4.67 81.06 -1.01
C TYR A 573 4.21 82.46 -0.63
N TYR A 574 5.17 83.35 -0.41
CA TYR A 574 4.92 84.73 0.00
C TYR A 574 5.69 85.72 -0.87
N GLU A 575 5.05 86.83 -1.21
CA GLU A 575 5.73 88.02 -1.75
C GLU A 575 5.60 89.16 -0.75
N GLY A 576 6.69 89.41 -0.02
CA GLY A 576 6.68 90.30 1.14
C GLY A 576 5.69 89.81 2.19
N CYS A 577 4.57 90.53 2.32
CA CYS A 577 3.50 90.22 3.27
C CYS A 577 2.30 89.50 2.67
N THR A 578 2.21 89.39 1.34
CA THR A 578 1.08 88.74 0.68
C THR A 578 1.34 87.24 0.59
N ARG A 579 0.36 86.44 1.02
CA ARG A 579 0.40 84.98 0.91
C ARG A 579 -0.28 84.52 -0.37
N PHE A 580 0.35 83.59 -1.08
CA PHE A 580 -0.20 82.90 -2.22
C PHE A 580 -0.21 81.39 -1.94
N ASP A 581 -1.35 80.75 -2.19
CA ASP A 581 -1.41 79.28 -2.27
C ASP A 581 -1.35 78.89 -3.75
N GLU A 582 -0.40 78.03 -4.10
CA GLU A 582 -0.26 77.55 -5.48
C GLU A 582 -1.44 76.66 -5.87
N ARG A 583 -1.77 76.69 -7.16
CA ARG A 583 -2.89 75.95 -7.72
C ARG A 583 -2.48 75.32 -9.03
N ASP A 584 -2.98 74.11 -9.25
CA ASP A 584 -2.92 73.42 -10.53
C ASP A 584 -4.29 73.45 -11.20
N GLU A 585 -4.31 73.46 -12.52
CA GLU A 585 -5.51 73.17 -13.29
C GLU A 585 -5.71 71.65 -13.29
N VAL A 586 -6.84 71.19 -12.73
CA VAL A 586 -7.14 69.76 -12.60
C VAL A 586 -8.42 69.39 -13.32
N GLU A 587 -8.39 68.28 -14.05
CA GLU A 587 -9.58 67.58 -14.50
C GLU A 587 -10.16 66.76 -13.35
N ARG A 588 -11.48 66.85 -13.16
CA ARG A 588 -12.20 66.13 -12.12
C ARG A 588 -13.03 65.01 -12.73
N TYR A 589 -12.81 63.80 -12.24
CA TYR A 589 -13.51 62.60 -12.64
C TYR A 589 -14.28 62.03 -11.44
N LYS A 590 -15.54 61.67 -11.65
CA LYS A 590 -16.35 60.96 -10.67
C LYS A 590 -16.21 59.46 -10.92
N ARG A 591 -15.68 58.76 -9.92
CA ARG A 591 -15.55 57.30 -9.91
C ARG A 591 -16.93 56.65 -9.73
N PRO A 592 -17.08 55.36 -10.06
CA PRO A 592 -18.35 54.64 -9.85
C PRO A 592 -18.81 54.51 -8.38
N ASP A 593 -17.91 54.73 -7.41
CA ASP A 593 -18.23 54.81 -5.97
C ASP A 593 -18.61 56.24 -5.52
N GLU A 594 -18.89 57.13 -6.48
CA GLU A 594 -19.21 58.55 -6.29
C GLU A 594 -18.05 59.42 -5.77
N THR A 595 -16.88 58.84 -5.48
CA THR A 595 -15.70 59.60 -5.07
C THR A 595 -15.08 60.35 -6.24
N THR A 596 -14.36 61.44 -5.95
CA THR A 596 -13.70 62.25 -6.99
C THR A 596 -12.22 61.87 -7.14
N HIS A 597 -11.78 61.65 -8.37
CA HIS A 597 -10.38 61.58 -8.78
C HIS A 597 -9.98 62.88 -9.50
N LYS A 598 -8.76 63.35 -9.27
CA LYS A 598 -8.23 64.58 -9.86
C LYS A 598 -6.97 64.26 -10.64
N VAL A 599 -6.89 64.73 -11.89
CA VAL A 599 -5.71 64.62 -12.74
C VAL A 599 -5.20 66.03 -13.03
N ILE A 600 -3.92 66.29 -12.77
CA ILE A 600 -3.28 67.58 -13.07
C ILE A 600 -3.11 67.68 -14.59
N VAL A 601 -3.61 68.75 -15.19
CA VAL A 601 -3.52 68.99 -16.64
C VAL A 601 -2.78 70.29 -17.00
N GLY A 602 -2.48 71.13 -16.01
CA GLY A 602 -1.70 72.34 -16.20
C GLY A 602 -1.49 73.12 -14.90
N GLU A 603 -0.83 74.25 -15.02
CA GLU A 603 -0.65 75.22 -13.93
C GLU A 603 -1.85 76.19 -13.89
N ALA A 604 -2.31 76.58 -12.70
CA ALA A 604 -3.33 77.61 -12.54
C ALA A 604 -2.75 78.83 -11.82
N THR A 605 -3.42 79.98 -11.98
CA THR A 605 -2.99 81.20 -11.27
C THR A 605 -3.04 80.97 -9.76
N PRO A 606 -1.97 81.30 -9.00
CA PRO A 606 -1.96 81.19 -7.55
C PRO A 606 -3.13 81.94 -6.90
N LEU A 607 -3.63 81.44 -5.77
CA LEU A 607 -4.69 82.06 -4.99
C LEU A 607 -4.08 83.09 -4.03
N ASP A 608 -4.34 84.37 -4.29
CA ASP A 608 -3.97 85.47 -3.39
C ASP A 608 -4.86 85.46 -2.13
N LEU A 609 -4.24 85.28 -0.97
CA LEU A 609 -4.89 85.28 0.35
C LEU A 609 -4.69 86.59 1.13
N GLY A 610 -4.14 87.61 0.47
CA GLY A 610 -3.92 88.96 0.98
C GLY A 610 -2.76 89.07 1.96
N ASN A 611 -2.67 90.24 2.58
CA ASN A 611 -1.62 90.59 3.55
C ASN A 611 -1.76 89.79 4.86
N LYS A 612 -0.69 89.08 5.24
CA LYS A 612 -0.55 88.26 6.46
C LYS A 612 0.51 88.78 7.43
N CYS A 613 0.94 90.03 7.30
CA CYS A 613 1.85 90.66 8.25
C CYS A 613 1.09 91.36 9.38
N ASN A 614 1.64 91.25 10.57
CA ASN A 614 1.26 91.98 11.76
C ASN A 614 2.32 93.04 12.07
N VAL A 615 1.86 94.20 12.52
CA VAL A 615 2.75 95.26 13.00
C VAL A 615 2.94 95.09 14.50
N ASP A 616 4.18 94.83 14.91
CA ASP A 616 4.57 94.76 16.30
C ASP A 616 5.40 96.00 16.66
N VAL A 617 4.98 96.72 17.71
CA VAL A 617 5.71 97.89 18.21
C VAL A 617 6.18 97.64 19.63
N GLN A 618 7.49 97.47 19.79
CA GLN A 618 8.12 97.28 21.10
C GLN A 618 8.72 98.60 21.57
N TRP A 619 8.57 98.90 22.86
CA TRP A 619 9.07 100.14 23.46
C TRP A 619 10.15 99.84 24.48
N THR A 620 11.25 100.58 24.43
CA THR A 620 12.27 100.54 25.47
C THR A 620 11.80 101.26 26.74
N ALA A 621 12.46 100.99 27.87
CA ALA A 621 12.25 101.77 29.09
C ALA A 621 12.57 103.25 28.81
N TYR A 622 11.74 104.16 29.32
CA TYR A 622 11.98 105.59 29.10
C TYR A 622 13.14 106.10 29.97
N VAL A 623 13.98 106.94 29.37
CA VAL A 623 15.14 107.56 30.00
C VAL A 623 14.82 109.01 30.31
N ASN A 624 15.13 109.42 31.55
CA ASN A 624 14.96 110.76 32.05
C ASN A 624 16.30 111.50 32.02
N THR A 625 16.40 112.61 31.30
CA THR A 625 17.62 113.43 31.27
C THR A 625 17.35 114.87 31.70
N ARG A 626 18.32 115.46 32.38
CA ARG A 626 18.27 116.84 32.87
C ARG A 626 19.37 117.67 32.22
N PHE A 627 19.06 118.90 31.87
CA PHE A 627 20.04 119.91 31.49
C PHE A 627 20.07 121.01 32.55
N ASN A 628 21.25 121.25 33.12
CA ASN A 628 21.47 122.31 34.10
C ASN A 628 22.58 123.25 33.59
N VAL A 629 22.28 124.54 33.49
CA VAL A 629 23.24 125.57 33.10
C VAL A 629 24.02 125.97 34.35
N GLY A 630 25.34 125.76 34.36
CA GLY A 630 26.20 125.89 35.53
C GLY A 630 26.01 127.17 36.35
N SER A 631 26.12 127.01 37.67
CA SER A 631 25.87 127.97 38.74
C SER A 631 26.55 129.34 38.55
N PHE A 632 25.77 130.42 38.54
CA PHE A 632 26.28 131.77 38.80
C PHE A 632 26.35 131.97 40.33
N ASN A 633 27.55 131.93 40.92
CA ASN A 633 27.74 132.30 42.33
C ASN A 633 27.86 133.84 42.44
N PRO A 634 26.97 134.55 43.16
CA PRO A 634 27.01 136.01 43.25
C PRO A 634 27.89 136.58 44.40
N TYR A 635 28.55 135.76 45.22
CA TYR A 635 29.35 136.26 46.34
C TYR A 635 30.83 136.52 45.93
N TYR A 636 31.21 137.80 45.89
CA TYR A 636 32.53 138.38 45.60
C TYR A 636 32.95 138.51 44.12
N GLY A 637 33.05 139.76 43.67
CA GLY A 637 33.49 140.14 42.33
C GLY A 637 35.00 140.03 42.13
N THR A 638 35.39 139.53 40.96
CA THR A 638 36.45 140.05 40.08
C THR A 638 36.46 139.21 38.82
N ALA A 639 36.58 139.86 37.65
CA ALA A 639 36.83 139.17 36.41
C ALA A 639 38.22 138.54 36.42
N TYR A 640 38.34 137.27 36.02
CA TYR A 640 39.54 136.79 35.33
C TYR A 640 39.15 135.84 34.19
N ASN A 641 39.01 136.49 33.03
CA ASN A 641 39.31 136.08 31.66
C ASN A 641 39.55 134.59 31.34
N GLY A 642 38.86 134.10 30.29
CA GLY A 642 39.39 133.02 29.45
C GLY A 642 38.53 131.76 29.28
N SER A 643 37.26 131.86 28.88
CA SER A 643 36.61 130.82 28.06
C SER A 643 35.26 131.31 27.52
N THR A 644 35.25 131.79 26.29
CA THR A 644 34.04 131.83 25.46
C THR A 644 33.54 130.40 25.22
N ARG A 645 32.48 129.98 25.93
CA ARG A 645 31.61 128.92 25.42
C ARG A 645 30.37 129.57 24.83
N THR A 646 30.32 129.54 23.50
CA THR A 646 29.16 129.88 22.68
C THR A 646 28.00 128.95 23.05
N TYR A 647 26.93 129.48 23.61
CA TYR A 647 25.68 128.76 23.83
C TYR A 647 24.93 128.66 22.49
N GLY A 648 24.76 127.44 21.96
CA GLY A 648 23.72 127.14 20.98
C GLY A 648 22.32 127.32 21.58
N PRO A 649 21.24 127.29 20.78
CA PRO A 649 19.89 127.66 21.22
C PRO A 649 19.47 126.77 22.39
N SER A 650 19.64 127.30 23.59
CA SER A 650 19.38 126.59 24.83
C SER A 650 17.88 126.68 25.06
N PRO A 651 17.16 125.55 25.20
CA PRO A 651 15.72 125.60 25.38
C PRO A 651 15.44 126.32 26.70
N GLN A 652 14.75 127.46 26.61
CA GLN A 652 14.37 128.26 27.78
C GLN A 652 13.15 127.62 28.47
N CYS A 653 13.32 126.41 29.00
CA CYS A 653 12.28 125.72 29.76
C CYS A 653 12.50 125.94 31.26
N GLY A 654 11.48 126.46 31.94
CA GLY A 654 11.42 126.60 33.39
C GLY A 654 12.33 127.72 33.96
N MET A 655 11.72 128.63 34.72
CA MET A 655 12.44 129.50 35.65
C MET A 655 11.88 129.23 37.04
N ALA A 656 12.75 128.84 37.97
CA ALA A 656 12.39 128.75 39.38
C ALA A 656 13.02 129.91 40.13
N ALA A 657 12.20 130.66 40.87
CA ALA A 657 12.66 131.66 41.82
C ALA A 657 12.40 131.12 43.23
N VAL A 658 13.46 130.98 44.03
CA VAL A 658 13.35 130.62 45.44
C VAL A 658 13.66 131.88 46.24
N SER A 659 12.67 132.39 46.97
CA SER A 659 12.81 133.56 47.85
C SER A 659 13.02 133.12 49.30
N TRP A 660 14.00 133.71 49.96
CA TRP A 660 14.33 133.49 51.37
C TRP A 660 14.38 134.83 52.13
N ALA A 661 14.16 134.79 53.44
CA ALA A 661 14.16 135.96 54.33
C ALA A 661 14.84 135.64 55.65
N PHE A 662 15.66 136.55 56.17
CA PHE A 662 16.18 136.50 57.55
C PHE A 662 16.08 137.86 58.26
N ASN A 663 15.85 137.83 59.57
CA ASN A 663 15.64 139.00 60.42
C ASN A 663 16.86 139.20 61.35
N GLU A 664 17.50 140.37 61.28
CA GLU A 664 18.60 140.77 62.17
C GLU A 664 18.11 141.82 63.20
N ALA A 665 18.40 141.60 64.49
CA ALA A 665 18.13 142.55 65.57
C ALA A 665 19.41 143.33 65.93
N ARG A 666 19.50 144.62 65.61
CA ARG A 666 20.46 145.53 66.25
C ARG A 666 19.70 146.58 67.06
N HIS A 667 19.66 146.45 68.37
CA HIS A 667 19.15 147.50 69.25
C HIS A 667 20.30 148.43 69.70
N GLN A 668 20.39 149.63 69.13
CA GLN A 668 21.03 150.77 69.80
C GLN A 668 19.94 151.60 70.50
N SER A 669 20.24 152.00 71.73
CA SER A 669 19.37 152.66 72.69
C SER A 669 18.70 153.94 72.16
N GLY A 670 17.37 153.92 71.98
CA GLY A 670 16.55 155.12 71.74
C GLY A 670 15.20 154.88 71.06
N ASP A 671 15.07 153.81 70.26
CA ASP A 671 13.80 153.39 69.65
C ASP A 671 13.68 151.84 69.78
N PRO A 672 12.63 151.31 70.44
CA PRO A 672 12.46 149.86 70.62
C PRO A 672 12.14 149.07 69.34
N ASN A 673 11.98 149.71 68.17
CA ASN A 673 11.36 149.06 67.02
C ASN A 673 12.19 148.94 65.74
N GLY A 674 13.53 149.00 65.82
CA GLY A 674 14.39 148.78 64.65
C GLY A 674 14.80 147.31 64.43
N PHE A 675 14.03 146.53 63.65
CA PHE A 675 14.53 145.29 63.01
C PHE A 675 14.58 145.50 61.49
N SER A 676 15.71 145.17 60.85
CA SER A 676 15.81 145.11 59.38
C SER A 676 15.68 143.65 58.92
N SER A 677 14.69 143.38 58.08
CA SER A 677 14.58 142.11 57.34
C SER A 677 15.34 142.23 56.02
N SER A 678 16.22 141.27 55.74
CA SER A 678 16.86 141.14 54.43
C SER A 678 16.21 139.98 53.68
N HIS A 679 15.70 140.29 52.49
CA HIS A 679 15.06 139.33 51.59
C HIS A 679 15.98 139.12 50.39
N GLY A 680 16.26 137.86 50.06
CA GLY A 680 16.98 137.47 48.86
C GLY A 680 16.13 136.56 48.00
N THR A 681 16.19 136.70 46.68
CA THR A 681 15.61 135.73 45.76
C THR A 681 16.71 135.14 44.90
N THR A 682 16.94 133.84 45.03
CA THR A 682 17.83 133.12 44.11
C THR A 682 16.97 132.62 42.95
N ARG A 683 17.24 133.13 41.75
CA ARG A 683 16.64 132.61 40.53
C ARG A 683 17.60 131.58 39.94
N ALA A 684 17.08 130.39 39.67
CA ALA A 684 17.77 129.36 38.92
C ALA A 684 17.11 129.29 37.52
N PRO A 685 17.58 130.08 36.55
CA PRO A 685 17.02 130.10 35.22
C PRO A 685 17.47 128.87 34.42
N TYR A 686 16.54 128.30 33.64
CA TYR A 686 16.78 127.30 32.58
C TYR A 686 17.10 125.87 33.06
N HIS A 687 16.10 125.21 33.65
CA HIS A 687 16.17 123.77 33.96
C HIS A 687 15.19 122.98 33.08
N CYS A 688 15.72 122.18 32.15
CA CYS A 688 14.91 121.33 31.30
C CYS A 688 15.04 119.87 31.74
N ALA A 689 13.90 119.22 31.92
CA ALA A 689 13.77 117.79 32.15
C ALA A 689 13.06 117.16 30.94
N THR A 690 13.67 116.12 30.38
CA THR A 690 13.11 115.39 29.24
C THR A 690 12.95 113.92 29.59
N SER A 691 11.88 113.33 29.09
CA SER A 691 11.67 111.89 29.08
C SER A 691 11.70 111.44 27.62
N SER A 692 12.45 110.37 27.33
CA SER A 692 12.55 109.81 25.98
C SER A 692 12.40 108.29 26.03
N THR A 693 11.77 107.69 25.03
CA THR A 693 11.72 106.23 24.84
C THR A 693 11.80 105.92 23.35
N THR A 694 12.49 104.84 23.00
CA THR A 694 12.59 104.40 21.61
C THR A 694 11.58 103.30 21.38
N ALA A 695 10.82 103.41 20.30
CA ALA A 695 10.01 102.34 19.78
C ALA A 695 10.73 101.68 18.60
N THR A 696 10.64 100.37 18.52
CA THR A 696 11.09 99.56 17.39
C THR A 696 9.84 98.94 16.77
N LYS A 697 9.55 99.29 15.51
CA LYS A 697 8.48 98.69 14.71
C LYS A 697 9.06 97.53 13.92
N THR A 698 8.54 96.34 14.13
CA THR A 698 8.80 95.14 13.34
C THR A 698 7.55 94.74 12.59
N LEU A 699 7.71 94.34 11.33
CA LEU A 699 6.65 93.77 10.53
C LEU A 699 6.85 92.26 10.51
N THR A 700 5.97 91.51 11.17
CA THR A 700 6.12 90.06 11.35
C THR A 700 5.06 89.35 10.53
N ARG A 701 5.47 88.47 9.61
CA ARG A 701 4.55 87.64 8.82
C ARG A 701 3.98 86.49 9.66
N GLU A 702 2.85 85.91 9.25
CA GLU A 702 2.15 84.87 10.02
C GLU A 702 2.97 83.60 10.34
N ASP A 703 4.02 83.33 9.57
CA ASP A 703 4.98 82.25 9.80
C ASP A 703 6.15 82.64 10.74
N GLY A 704 6.15 83.88 11.23
CA GLY A 704 7.16 84.43 12.13
C GLY A 704 8.35 85.12 11.44
N GLU A 705 8.38 85.18 10.10
CA GLU A 705 9.45 85.89 9.38
C GLU A 705 9.31 87.41 9.57
N VAL A 706 10.41 88.09 9.92
CA VAL A 706 10.45 89.56 10.00
C VAL A 706 10.72 90.12 8.61
N ILE A 707 9.78 90.91 8.11
CA ILE A 707 9.81 91.48 6.76
C ILE A 707 10.42 92.89 6.80
N GLY A 708 11.60 93.02 6.20
CA GLY A 708 12.36 94.26 6.16
C GLY A 708 13.10 94.57 7.47
N ASP A 709 13.79 95.72 7.49
CA ASP A 709 14.55 96.13 8.68
C ASP A 709 13.62 96.74 9.74
N PRO A 710 13.82 96.42 11.04
CA PRO A 710 13.11 97.08 12.13
C PRO A 710 13.32 98.59 12.07
N LEU A 711 12.24 99.36 12.13
CA LEU A 711 12.32 100.80 12.11
C LEU A 711 12.33 101.33 13.55
N GLU A 712 13.35 102.10 13.91
CA GLU A 712 13.44 102.72 15.23
C GLU A 712 13.09 104.21 15.20
N ARG A 713 12.27 104.65 16.16
CA ARG A 713 11.94 106.06 16.36
C ARG A 713 11.93 106.40 17.84
N THR A 714 12.56 107.53 18.20
CA THR A 714 12.59 108.01 19.58
C THR A 714 11.48 109.04 19.81
N CYS A 715 10.59 108.74 20.75
CA CYS A 715 9.58 109.66 21.26
C CYS A 715 10.23 110.44 22.41
N THR A 716 10.31 111.76 22.31
CA THR A 716 10.86 112.62 23.37
C THR A 716 9.86 113.69 23.76
N ARG A 717 9.70 113.91 25.07
CA ARG A 717 8.84 114.96 25.62
C ARG A 717 9.61 115.77 26.66
N THR A 718 9.45 117.09 26.60
CA THR A 718 10.06 118.04 27.54
C THR A 718 9.03 118.51 28.54
N ALA A 719 9.41 118.60 29.81
CA ALA A 719 8.55 119.13 30.87
C ALA A 719 8.25 120.62 30.66
N GLN A 720 7.00 121.01 30.91
CA GLN A 720 6.56 122.41 30.81
C GLN A 720 6.69 123.19 32.14
N ALA A 721 7.06 122.54 33.25
CA ALA A 721 7.17 123.17 34.57
C ALA A 721 8.49 122.82 35.29
N SER A 722 8.99 123.73 36.13
CA SER A 722 10.23 123.55 36.91
C SER A 722 10.05 122.58 38.07
N SER A 723 11.01 121.67 38.26
CA SER A 723 10.92 120.58 39.24
C SER A 723 11.70 120.83 40.52
N VAL A 724 11.46 121.95 41.22
CA VAL A 724 12.20 122.29 42.44
C VAL A 724 11.41 121.90 43.70
N GLY A 725 12.00 121.09 44.57
CA GLY A 725 11.54 120.86 45.94
C GLY A 725 12.55 121.41 46.96
N LEU A 726 12.07 122.00 48.06
CA LEU A 726 12.89 122.47 49.17
C LEU A 726 13.34 121.27 50.02
N GLY A 727 14.65 121.05 50.14
CA GLY A 727 15.24 120.13 51.12
C GLY A 727 15.89 120.93 52.25
N SER A 728 15.56 120.61 53.50
CA SER A 728 16.32 121.02 54.69
C SER A 728 17.23 119.85 55.07
N ASP A 729 18.55 120.00 54.95
CA ASP A 729 19.51 119.07 55.52
C ASP A 729 19.88 119.56 56.93
N PRO A 730 19.55 118.83 58.01
CA PRO A 730 19.66 119.34 59.38
C PRO A 730 21.08 119.33 59.98
N ASP A 731 22.09 118.76 59.33
CA ASP A 731 23.39 118.47 59.97
C ASP A 731 24.50 119.55 59.81
N GLU A 732 24.33 120.59 58.99
CA GLU A 732 25.34 121.67 58.83
C GLU A 732 25.01 122.96 59.63
N MET A 733 24.10 122.89 60.59
CA MET A 733 23.37 124.07 61.12
C MET A 733 24.01 124.82 62.30
N TYR A 734 25.23 124.53 62.76
CA TYR A 734 25.78 125.19 63.96
C TYR A 734 27.30 125.39 63.93
N GLN A 735 27.80 126.33 63.12
CA GLN A 735 28.98 127.14 63.51
C GLN A 735 29.24 128.41 62.67
N HIS A 736 28.50 128.69 61.61
CA HIS A 736 28.54 129.99 60.93
C HIS A 736 27.16 130.37 60.36
N ASP A 737 26.78 131.64 60.55
CA ASP A 737 25.54 132.30 60.12
C ASP A 737 25.33 132.34 58.59
N THR A 738 25.13 131.18 57.96
CA THR A 738 24.60 131.06 56.59
C THR A 738 23.71 129.83 56.46
N TYR A 739 22.39 130.02 56.48
CA TYR A 739 21.39 129.01 56.08
C TYR A 739 21.36 128.90 54.55
N GLY A 740 22.05 127.91 53.98
CA GLY A 740 22.00 127.63 52.54
C GLY A 740 20.87 126.64 52.18
N THR A 741 19.83 127.11 51.50
CA THR A 741 18.85 126.23 50.83
C THR A 741 19.35 125.86 49.43
N TYR A 742 19.40 124.56 49.09
CA TYR A 742 19.75 124.09 47.75
C TYR A 742 18.60 123.31 47.10
N PRO A 743 18.38 123.47 45.78
CA PRO A 743 17.35 122.72 45.07
C PRO A 743 17.74 121.24 44.92
N VAL A 744 16.89 120.32 45.40
CA VAL A 744 17.07 118.86 45.24
C VAL A 744 16.11 118.34 44.18
N TYR A 745 16.64 117.58 43.21
CA TYR A 745 15.89 117.03 42.08
C TYR A 745 15.86 115.49 42.15
N SER A 746 14.69 114.87 42.31
CA SER A 746 14.52 113.41 42.33
C SER A 746 13.52 112.91 41.28
N SER A 747 13.73 111.68 40.79
CA SER A 747 12.84 111.01 39.83
C SER A 747 11.48 110.69 40.46
N GLY A 748 10.39 110.86 39.70
CA GLY A 748 9.01 110.54 40.16
C GLY A 748 8.24 111.72 40.78
N LYS A 749 8.83 112.91 40.82
CA LYS A 749 8.14 114.18 41.15
C LYS A 749 7.69 114.88 39.85
N PRO A 750 6.85 115.95 39.88
CA PRO A 750 6.19 116.59 38.72
C PRO A 750 7.10 117.12 37.59
N GLY A 751 8.40 116.84 37.64
CA GLY A 751 9.42 117.34 36.73
C GLY A 751 9.66 116.56 35.45
N PHE A 752 9.29 115.28 35.34
CA PHE A 752 9.54 114.47 34.14
C PHE A 752 8.21 114.08 33.46
N PRO A 753 8.04 114.28 32.14
CA PRO A 753 6.81 113.87 31.45
C PRO A 753 6.60 112.34 31.51
N ASN A 754 5.36 111.91 31.68
CA ASN A 754 5.02 110.48 31.60
C ASN A 754 4.91 110.05 30.14
N MET A 755 5.78 109.13 29.72
CA MET A 755 5.84 108.67 28.34
C MET A 755 4.68 107.76 27.94
N ASN A 756 3.98 107.10 28.88
CA ASN A 756 2.84 106.24 28.53
C ASN A 756 1.69 107.03 27.88
N VAL A 757 1.55 108.31 28.22
CA VAL A 757 0.54 109.20 27.61
C VAL A 757 1.01 109.73 26.24
N ALA A 758 2.32 109.80 26.01
CA ALA A 758 2.91 110.33 24.78
C ALA A 758 3.13 109.26 23.69
N LYS A 759 3.23 107.97 24.07
CA LYS A 759 3.45 106.85 23.13
C LYS A 759 2.40 106.81 21.99
N PRO A 760 1.08 106.89 22.24
CA PRO A 760 0.08 106.87 21.17
C PRO A 760 0.21 108.05 20.20
N GLU A 761 0.42 109.27 20.72
CA GLU A 761 0.64 110.46 19.90
C GLU A 761 1.90 110.32 19.02
N CYS A 762 2.97 109.77 19.58
CA CYS A 762 4.20 109.49 18.84
C CYS A 762 4.00 108.45 17.73
N MET A 763 3.29 107.34 17.98
CA MET A 763 2.97 106.34 16.94
C MET A 763 2.11 106.94 15.81
N SER A 764 1.17 107.83 16.17
CA SER A 764 0.34 108.54 15.19
C SER A 764 1.19 109.42 14.28
N ASN A 765 2.08 110.22 14.89
CA ASN A 765 2.99 111.09 14.15
C ASN A 765 3.97 110.32 13.26
N TRP A 766 4.31 109.07 13.59
CA TRP A 766 5.17 108.22 12.76
C TRP A 766 4.41 107.42 11.70
N GLY A 767 3.06 107.41 11.73
CA GLY A 767 2.24 106.58 10.85
C GLY A 767 2.40 105.08 11.14
N TRP A 768 2.53 104.70 12.41
CA TRP A 768 2.76 103.31 12.82
C TRP A 768 1.49 102.54 13.21
N TYR A 769 0.32 103.17 13.10
CA TYR A 769 -0.99 102.53 13.26
C TYR A 769 -1.42 101.74 12.03
#